data_AF-A0A0Q9S125-F1
#
_entry.id   AF-A0A0Q9S125-F1
#
_cell.length_a   1.000
_cell.length_b   1.000
_cell.length_c   1.000
_cell.angle_alpha   90.00
_cell.angle_beta   90.00
_cell.angle_gamma   90.00
#
_symmetry.space_group_name_H-M   'P 1'
#
loop_
_entity.id
_entity.type
_entity.pdbx_description
1 polymer ?
#
loop_
_entity_poly.entity_id
_entity_poly.type
_entity_poly.pdbx_seq_one_letter_code
_entity_poly.pdbx_strand_id
1 'polypeptide(L)'
;MTKWIKIALSFAIVLFSIGYPHGEKAEAAINSLAPTPYMGWNEYFGLGGANLTESTMKSVTDFIVSSGLKDFGYNIVWLDGGWWTGARDGNGNITDIQPNFPSGMAALATYIHNAGLKAGMYTDAGATGCGTAGGSGGHYQQDMNTFAAWGYDIVKVDWCGSRNVEHFDNKIAYAAVRDAVLNNSSGRPMILNLCDWSPLAENDSWEFGPYTANSWRTEGDIATHTATWSGIVRNFDSNSAHPGSNGPGHWNDPDYLQVHQSGITDYEAQSQFSLWAMMASPLIIGGDVRAFTPAQMDIVKNTEVIAIDQDPLGVQAIKVDESTPGLQVWSKKLNTAGTRAVALFNRNSAAANITVTASQVGLTGSFAVRDLWEHANKGTFSSYTVNVPSHGVVMLNLTGGTENYTTYYAVNAGGSAQGSFIADTNTVDGTQNSVVNTISTTGVTNPAPAAVYQSARVGNATVSASGATQSAMQYYIPQLQPGSIYTVRLHFAENWNSSAEARKFDVRINGNKVLTDFDVYAEAGFQQYKAVVREFTTVASQGFVTVDFSAGSASVPIISGIEVIAGGSPPPPPAPTPNPINLAIGAAASASSQVLNTYAAYKANDGDSTTTRWLANAGSGVGEWLQLDFGSNKTFNTTRLKEGNNRISGYKIQYLNGSTWTDLISNGTTIGTGKTDTFPAVTASKIRLYVTATVINNGSSQPSIWEFGVYNNLALGATASASSQWDNILTASKANDGSMSTRWNSASGTRAGEWLQIDFGQPTTFNQVVTREQSYQRITGYKIQYFNGSSWIDLASGTTVGSNRLNSFTAVTANKVRFYVTSAANVPTIDEFEVYNQ
;
A
#
# COMPACT_ATOMS: atom_id res chain seq x y z
N MET A 1 1.75 66.18 21.84
CA MET A 1 1.08 65.01 22.46
C MET A 1 1.42 63.79 21.63
N THR A 2 1.55 62.64 22.31
CA THR A 2 1.50 61.27 21.77
C THR A 2 2.73 60.72 21.01
N LYS A 3 3.62 60.12 21.83
CA LYS A 3 4.24 58.79 21.76
C LYS A 3 4.65 58.19 20.40
N TRP A 4 5.94 57.85 20.38
CA TRP A 4 6.66 56.96 19.48
C TRP A 4 6.12 55.52 19.51
N ILE A 5 5.94 54.93 18.32
CA ILE A 5 5.93 53.47 18.12
C ILE A 5 6.93 53.18 16.99
N LYS A 6 8.00 52.45 17.32
CA LYS A 6 8.89 51.78 16.37
C LYS A 6 8.24 50.44 16.00
N ILE A 7 7.96 50.20 14.72
CA ILE A 7 7.72 48.84 14.20
C ILE A 7 8.95 48.48 13.38
N ALA A 8 9.70 47.48 13.86
CA ALA A 8 10.71 46.80 13.09
C ALA A 8 10.01 45.81 12.15
N LEU A 9 10.17 45.97 10.83
CA LEU A 9 9.84 44.92 9.87
C LEU A 9 10.98 43.89 9.87
N SER A 10 10.75 42.74 10.50
CA SER A 10 11.56 41.54 10.27
C SER A 10 11.04 40.86 9.01
N PHE A 11 11.82 40.89 7.93
CA PHE A 11 11.60 40.05 6.75
C PHE A 11 11.98 38.61 7.10
N ALA A 12 10.99 37.75 7.37
CA ALA A 12 11.17 36.31 7.33
C ALA A 12 11.13 35.87 5.86
N ILE A 13 12.26 35.44 5.32
CA ILE A 13 12.36 34.73 4.05
C ILE A 13 11.72 33.36 4.27
N VAL A 14 10.48 33.19 3.82
CA VAL A 14 9.86 31.86 3.67
C VAL A 14 10.52 31.20 2.47
N LEU A 15 11.43 30.27 2.74
CA LEU A 15 11.92 29.31 1.75
C LEU A 15 10.74 28.41 1.35
N PHE A 16 10.15 28.69 0.19
CA PHE A 16 9.30 27.72 -0.49
C PHE A 16 10.19 26.56 -0.97
N SER A 17 10.14 25.45 -0.25
CA SER A 17 10.54 24.14 -0.77
C SER A 17 9.58 23.75 -1.89
N ILE A 18 10.02 23.89 -3.14
CA ILE A 18 9.31 23.33 -4.30
C ILE A 18 9.69 21.84 -4.36
N GLY A 19 9.01 21.03 -3.54
CA GLY A 19 8.88 19.59 -3.78
C GLY A 19 7.69 19.37 -4.71
N TYR A 20 7.85 18.58 -5.77
CA TYR A 20 6.74 18.16 -6.63
C TYR A 20 5.85 17.14 -5.87
N PRO A 21 4.61 17.50 -5.50
CA PRO A 21 3.75 16.69 -4.65
C PRO A 21 2.51 16.26 -5.45
N HIS A 22 2.58 15.17 -6.20
CA HIS A 22 1.39 14.60 -6.84
C HIS A 22 0.73 13.49 -6.01
N GLY A 23 1.50 12.75 -5.20
CA GLY A 23 0.97 11.71 -4.29
C GLY A 23 0.25 12.29 -3.06
N GLU A 24 0.95 13.07 -2.24
CA GLU A 24 0.41 13.60 -0.97
C GLU A 24 -0.78 14.55 -1.15
N LYS A 25 -0.85 15.31 -2.27
CA LYS A 25 -1.98 16.20 -2.56
C LYS A 25 -3.24 15.45 -2.99
N ALA A 26 -3.09 14.36 -3.74
CA ALA A 26 -4.23 13.53 -4.17
C ALA A 26 -4.83 12.75 -2.98
N GLU A 27 -3.96 12.20 -2.12
CA GLU A 27 -4.33 11.53 -0.87
C GLU A 27 -5.06 12.49 0.08
N ALA A 28 -4.49 13.67 0.35
CA ALA A 28 -5.12 14.67 1.21
C ALA A 28 -6.45 15.20 0.64
N ALA A 29 -6.59 15.29 -0.69
CA ALA A 29 -7.81 15.73 -1.34
C ALA A 29 -8.96 14.71 -1.16
N ILE A 30 -8.70 13.42 -1.34
CA ILE A 30 -9.69 12.35 -1.16
C ILE A 30 -10.05 12.19 0.31
N ASN A 31 -9.06 12.08 1.18
CA ASN A 31 -9.28 11.75 2.60
C ASN A 31 -10.01 12.88 3.35
N SER A 32 -10.10 14.09 2.78
CA SER A 32 -10.86 15.20 3.36
C SER A 32 -12.39 15.06 3.28
N LEU A 33 -12.93 14.18 2.44
CA LEU A 33 -14.38 14.09 2.15
C LEU A 33 -15.18 13.27 3.16
N ALA A 34 -14.52 12.36 3.88
CA ALA A 34 -15.15 11.48 4.87
C ALA A 34 -14.38 11.49 6.20
N PRO A 35 -14.30 12.64 6.90
CA PRO A 35 -13.52 12.76 8.15
C PRO A 35 -14.03 11.85 9.28
N THR A 36 -15.28 11.41 9.20
CA THR A 36 -15.89 10.31 9.94
C THR A 36 -16.52 9.32 8.95
N PRO A 37 -16.84 8.08 9.36
CA PRO A 37 -17.52 7.13 8.49
C PRO A 37 -18.83 7.75 7.99
N TYR A 38 -19.11 7.63 6.69
CA TYR A 38 -20.33 8.21 6.13
C TYR A 38 -21.55 7.35 6.47
N MET A 39 -22.72 7.99 6.55
CA MET A 39 -23.98 7.34 6.93
C MET A 39 -25.06 7.60 5.87
N GLY A 40 -25.91 6.61 5.63
CA GLY A 40 -26.93 6.74 4.60
C GLY A 40 -27.79 5.51 4.38
N TRP A 41 -28.36 5.43 3.20
CA TRP A 41 -29.21 4.33 2.77
C TRP A 41 -28.86 3.92 1.33
N ASN A 42 -28.93 2.62 1.06
CA ASN A 42 -28.74 2.02 -0.25
C ASN A 42 -29.91 1.08 -0.57
N GLU A 43 -30.35 1.08 -1.82
CA GLU A 43 -31.57 0.39 -2.23
C GLU A 43 -31.41 -1.12 -2.48
N TYR A 44 -30.18 -1.59 -2.72
CA TYR A 44 -29.91 -2.90 -3.32
C TYR A 44 -30.64 -4.05 -2.61
N PHE A 45 -30.50 -4.13 -1.29
CA PHE A 45 -31.05 -5.23 -0.51
C PHE A 45 -32.56 -5.12 -0.30
N GLY A 46 -33.02 -3.99 0.25
CA GLY A 46 -34.41 -3.79 0.66
C GLY A 46 -35.38 -3.59 -0.50
N LEU A 47 -34.91 -3.12 -1.66
CA LEU A 47 -35.73 -2.87 -2.85
C LEU A 47 -35.35 -3.77 -4.04
N GLY A 48 -34.36 -4.65 -3.87
CA GLY A 48 -34.05 -5.74 -4.80
C GLY A 48 -33.22 -5.35 -6.03
N GLY A 49 -32.69 -4.12 -6.11
CA GLY A 49 -31.81 -3.60 -7.18
C GLY A 49 -32.43 -3.49 -8.58
N ALA A 50 -33.28 -4.44 -8.98
CA ALA A 50 -33.97 -4.51 -10.26
C ALA A 50 -35.35 -3.84 -10.21
N ASN A 51 -35.77 -3.23 -11.33
CA ASN A 51 -37.05 -2.53 -11.48
C ASN A 51 -37.24 -1.29 -10.60
N LEU A 52 -36.14 -0.70 -10.12
CA LEU A 52 -36.17 0.58 -9.43
C LEU A 52 -36.63 1.70 -10.38
N THR A 53 -37.34 2.69 -9.83
CA THR A 53 -37.88 3.83 -10.57
C THR A 53 -37.55 5.14 -9.87
N GLU A 54 -37.60 6.24 -10.62
CA GLU A 54 -37.44 7.59 -10.07
C GLU A 54 -38.44 7.87 -8.93
N SER A 55 -39.68 7.41 -9.05
CA SER A 55 -40.71 7.62 -8.01
C SER A 55 -40.39 6.87 -6.71
N THR A 56 -39.85 5.65 -6.81
CA THR A 56 -39.41 4.87 -5.65
C THR A 56 -38.27 5.59 -4.92
N MET A 57 -37.25 6.06 -5.64
CA MET A 57 -36.13 6.80 -5.04
C MET A 57 -36.58 8.10 -4.37
N LYS A 58 -37.48 8.86 -5.01
CA LYS A 58 -38.07 10.07 -4.41
C LYS A 58 -38.86 9.75 -3.13
N SER A 59 -39.67 8.69 -3.15
CA SER A 59 -40.44 8.26 -1.97
C SER A 59 -39.56 7.89 -0.78
N VAL A 60 -38.43 7.21 -1.00
CA VAL A 60 -37.48 6.90 0.08
C VAL A 60 -36.76 8.16 0.55
N THR A 61 -36.36 9.04 -0.38
CA THR A 61 -35.74 10.34 -0.08
C THR A 61 -36.64 11.17 0.86
N ASP A 62 -37.93 11.30 0.52
CA ASP A 62 -38.91 12.01 1.33
C ASP A 62 -39.10 11.36 2.71
N PHE A 63 -39.04 10.02 2.77
CA PHE A 63 -39.16 9.29 4.03
C PHE A 63 -37.93 9.48 4.93
N ILE A 64 -36.71 9.48 4.39
CA ILE A 64 -35.49 9.75 5.18
C ILE A 64 -35.57 11.13 5.84
N VAL A 65 -36.09 12.14 5.13
CA VAL A 65 -36.31 13.47 5.71
C VAL A 65 -37.45 13.47 6.72
N SER A 66 -38.63 12.98 6.36
CA SER A 66 -39.83 13.06 7.21
C SER A 66 -39.77 12.17 8.45
N SER A 67 -39.02 11.07 8.40
CA SER A 67 -38.73 10.23 9.57
C SER A 67 -37.68 10.85 10.50
N GLY A 68 -36.96 11.88 10.06
CA GLY A 68 -35.88 12.52 10.81
C GLY A 68 -34.54 11.78 10.77
N LEU A 69 -34.39 10.69 10.00
CA LEU A 69 -33.13 9.95 9.88
C LEU A 69 -31.96 10.85 9.42
N LYS A 70 -32.24 11.82 8.55
CA LYS A 70 -31.27 12.84 8.14
C LYS A 70 -30.59 13.55 9.33
N ASP A 71 -31.35 13.86 10.38
CA ASP A 71 -30.86 14.59 11.55
C ASP A 71 -29.94 13.74 12.43
N PHE A 72 -29.95 12.41 12.25
CA PHE A 72 -29.03 11.46 12.89
C PHE A 72 -27.79 11.17 12.04
N GLY A 73 -27.63 11.87 10.90
CA GLY A 73 -26.46 11.77 10.04
C GLY A 73 -26.67 10.96 8.75
N TYR A 74 -27.77 10.22 8.61
CA TYR A 74 -28.11 9.45 7.40
C TYR A 74 -28.46 10.39 6.25
N ASN A 75 -27.43 10.91 5.59
CA ASN A 75 -27.56 11.98 4.62
C ASN A 75 -27.27 11.55 3.18
N ILE A 76 -27.02 10.26 2.94
CA ILE A 76 -26.79 9.70 1.60
C ILE A 76 -28.00 8.88 1.16
N VAL A 77 -28.47 9.14 -0.07
CA VAL A 77 -29.38 8.26 -0.82
C VAL A 77 -28.60 7.69 -1.98
N TRP A 78 -28.26 6.41 -1.89
CA TRP A 78 -27.42 5.73 -2.87
C TRP A 78 -28.27 4.95 -3.87
N LEU A 79 -27.93 5.07 -5.16
CA LEU A 79 -28.39 4.22 -6.26
C LEU A 79 -27.30 3.18 -6.61
N ASP A 80 -27.57 1.90 -6.38
CA ASP A 80 -26.74 0.72 -6.57
C ASP A 80 -26.99 -0.01 -7.92
N GLY A 81 -26.38 -1.19 -8.08
CA GLY A 81 -26.46 -2.01 -9.27
C GLY A 81 -27.90 -2.33 -9.71
N GLY A 82 -28.10 -2.39 -11.03
CA GLY A 82 -29.40 -2.60 -11.66
C GLY A 82 -30.01 -1.35 -12.30
N TRP A 83 -29.50 -0.16 -11.99
CA TRP A 83 -29.97 1.09 -12.58
C TRP A 83 -29.54 1.29 -14.05
N TRP A 84 -28.42 0.71 -14.49
CA TRP A 84 -27.92 0.80 -15.86
C TRP A 84 -27.79 -0.58 -16.53
N THR A 85 -28.36 -0.70 -17.72
CA THR A 85 -28.49 -1.93 -18.54
C THR A 85 -28.45 -1.62 -20.04
N GLY A 86 -28.21 -0.35 -20.42
CA GLY A 86 -28.32 0.16 -21.78
C GLY A 86 -27.02 0.14 -22.57
N ALA A 87 -27.12 0.34 -23.90
CA ALA A 87 -25.95 0.65 -24.71
C ALA A 87 -25.52 2.11 -24.47
N ARG A 88 -24.21 2.36 -24.51
CA ARG A 88 -23.67 3.72 -24.58
C ARG A 88 -24.19 4.42 -25.85
N ASP A 89 -24.26 5.75 -25.81
CA ASP A 89 -24.60 6.52 -27.00
C ASP A 89 -23.49 6.44 -28.07
N GLY A 90 -23.72 7.06 -29.24
CA GLY A 90 -22.74 7.07 -30.34
C GLY A 90 -21.40 7.76 -30.01
N ASN A 91 -21.31 8.49 -28.89
CA ASN A 91 -20.09 9.12 -28.40
C ASN A 91 -19.46 8.33 -27.23
N GLY A 92 -20.01 7.16 -26.87
CA GLY A 92 -19.54 6.34 -25.77
C GLY A 92 -20.00 6.79 -24.39
N ASN A 93 -20.94 7.75 -24.28
CA ASN A 93 -21.42 8.20 -22.97
C ASN A 93 -22.38 7.17 -22.36
N ILE A 94 -22.32 7.03 -21.04
CA ILE A 94 -23.39 6.40 -20.27
C ILE A 94 -24.65 7.27 -20.34
N THR A 95 -25.82 6.66 -20.51
CA THR A 95 -27.10 7.37 -20.71
C THR A 95 -28.12 7.02 -19.63
N ASP A 96 -29.07 7.92 -19.41
CA ASP A 96 -30.25 7.67 -18.57
C ASP A 96 -31.05 6.45 -19.05
N ILE A 97 -31.69 5.73 -18.12
CA ILE A 97 -32.63 4.65 -18.46
C ILE A 97 -34.06 5.18 -18.55
N GLN A 98 -34.61 5.06 -19.76
CA GLN A 98 -36.03 5.19 -20.02
C GLN A 98 -36.68 3.80 -20.09
N PRO A 99 -37.89 3.59 -19.53
CA PRO A 99 -38.76 4.60 -18.90
C PRO A 99 -38.60 4.72 -17.37
N ASN A 100 -37.65 4.03 -16.74
CA ASN A 100 -37.54 3.95 -15.28
C ASN A 100 -37.22 5.30 -14.60
N PHE A 101 -36.46 6.16 -15.29
CA PHE A 101 -36.05 7.48 -14.81
C PHE A 101 -36.44 8.57 -15.82
N PRO A 102 -37.74 8.89 -15.96
CA PRO A 102 -38.26 9.75 -17.01
C PRO A 102 -37.69 11.17 -17.00
N SER A 103 -37.25 11.68 -15.84
CA SER A 103 -36.62 13.01 -15.74
C SER A 103 -35.10 12.99 -15.90
N GLY A 104 -34.48 11.80 -15.98
CA GLY A 104 -33.03 11.61 -16.05
C GLY A 104 -32.31 11.68 -14.69
N MET A 105 -31.05 11.22 -14.66
CA MET A 105 -30.25 11.09 -13.45
C MET A 105 -29.90 12.44 -12.81
N ALA A 106 -29.62 13.46 -13.62
CA ALA A 106 -29.35 14.82 -13.10
C ALA A 106 -30.54 15.41 -12.33
N ALA A 107 -31.76 15.18 -12.81
CA ALA A 107 -32.97 15.65 -12.13
C ALA A 107 -33.23 14.90 -10.82
N LEU A 108 -32.91 13.60 -10.77
CA LEU A 108 -32.98 12.82 -9.54
C LEU A 108 -31.96 13.31 -8.51
N ALA A 109 -30.70 13.51 -8.89
CA ALA A 109 -29.67 14.08 -8.01
C ALA A 109 -30.10 15.46 -7.48
N THR A 110 -30.61 16.33 -8.35
CA THR A 110 -31.15 17.65 -7.96
C THR A 110 -32.30 17.52 -6.95
N TYR A 111 -33.19 16.54 -7.11
CA TYR A 111 -34.28 16.28 -6.16
C TYR A 111 -33.72 15.89 -4.78
N ILE A 112 -32.76 14.96 -4.74
CA ILE A 112 -32.10 14.52 -3.51
C ILE A 112 -31.39 15.70 -2.82
N HIS A 113 -30.69 16.55 -3.57
CA HIS A 113 -30.05 17.76 -3.04
C HIS A 113 -31.04 18.78 -2.50
N ASN A 114 -32.20 18.97 -3.14
CA ASN A 114 -33.25 19.86 -2.65
C ASN A 114 -33.87 19.37 -1.33
N ALA A 115 -33.82 18.06 -1.06
CA ALA A 115 -34.14 17.48 0.25
C ALA A 115 -33.00 17.68 1.29
N GLY A 116 -31.86 18.24 0.86
CA GLY A 116 -30.65 18.46 1.65
C GLY A 116 -29.89 17.17 1.96
N LEU A 117 -29.98 16.19 1.07
CA LEU A 117 -29.27 14.91 1.11
C LEU A 117 -28.22 14.88 -0.01
N LYS A 118 -27.31 13.91 0.03
CA LYS A 118 -26.28 13.61 -0.97
C LYS A 118 -26.72 12.44 -1.85
N ALA A 119 -26.39 12.49 -3.13
CA ALA A 119 -26.75 11.45 -4.10
C ALA A 119 -25.57 10.50 -4.35
N GLY A 120 -25.77 9.20 -4.15
CA GLY A 120 -24.80 8.15 -4.48
C GLY A 120 -25.11 7.46 -5.80
N MET A 121 -24.06 7.07 -6.54
CA MET A 121 -24.13 6.37 -7.83
C MET A 121 -23.35 5.06 -7.77
N TYR A 122 -23.66 4.14 -8.68
CA TYR A 122 -22.97 2.87 -8.85
C TYR A 122 -22.42 2.69 -10.26
N THR A 123 -21.24 2.10 -10.34
CA THR A 123 -20.69 1.52 -11.56
C THR A 123 -19.79 0.32 -11.24
N ASP A 124 -19.18 -0.29 -12.25
CA ASP A 124 -18.20 -1.37 -12.13
C ASP A 124 -16.88 -0.93 -12.78
N ALA A 125 -15.75 -1.39 -12.26
CA ALA A 125 -14.44 -1.12 -12.84
C ALA A 125 -14.25 -1.85 -14.20
N GLY A 126 -14.97 -2.94 -14.44
CA GLY A 126 -15.00 -3.63 -15.74
C GLY A 126 -15.92 -2.95 -16.74
N ALA A 127 -15.88 -3.38 -18.00
CA ALA A 127 -16.80 -2.87 -19.04
C ALA A 127 -18.23 -3.39 -18.85
N THR A 128 -18.43 -4.40 -18.00
CA THR A 128 -19.73 -4.95 -17.59
C THR A 128 -19.86 -4.98 -16.07
N GLY A 129 -21.06 -4.82 -15.52
CA GLY A 129 -21.32 -4.91 -14.08
C GLY A 129 -21.67 -6.32 -13.60
N CYS A 130 -22.11 -6.43 -12.34
CA CYS A 130 -22.60 -7.66 -11.73
C CYS A 130 -23.96 -8.09 -12.31
N GLY A 131 -23.94 -8.85 -13.41
CA GLY A 131 -25.16 -9.40 -14.02
C GLY A 131 -25.93 -8.43 -14.93
N THR A 132 -25.39 -7.24 -15.20
CA THR A 132 -25.95 -6.28 -16.17
C THR A 132 -24.92 -5.88 -17.22
N ALA A 133 -25.40 -5.52 -18.42
CA ALA A 133 -24.57 -4.88 -19.42
C ALA A 133 -24.17 -3.49 -18.92
N GLY A 134 -22.86 -3.21 -18.94
CA GLY A 134 -22.34 -1.86 -18.77
C GLY A 134 -21.71 -1.54 -17.41
N GLY A 135 -20.39 -1.34 -17.43
CA GLY A 135 -19.57 -0.72 -16.40
C GLY A 135 -18.65 0.35 -17.00
N SER A 136 -17.78 0.93 -16.18
CA SER A 136 -16.91 2.06 -16.58
C SER A 136 -15.57 1.64 -17.16
N GLY A 137 -15.28 0.34 -17.28
CA GLY A 137 -14.04 -0.18 -17.87
C GLY A 137 -13.79 0.39 -19.27
N GLY A 138 -12.65 1.06 -19.46
CA GLY A 138 -12.30 1.78 -20.69
C GLY A 138 -12.88 3.19 -20.82
N HIS A 139 -13.75 3.62 -19.90
CA HIS A 139 -14.46 4.90 -19.93
C HIS A 139 -14.41 5.70 -18.61
N TYR A 140 -13.54 5.33 -17.63
CA TYR A 140 -13.51 5.94 -16.30
C TYR A 140 -13.61 7.48 -16.29
N GLN A 141 -12.76 8.19 -17.03
CA GLN A 141 -12.80 9.66 -17.05
C GLN A 141 -14.11 10.21 -17.62
N GLN A 142 -14.62 9.58 -18.69
CA GLN A 142 -15.86 9.99 -19.34
C GLN A 142 -17.06 9.80 -18.41
N ASP A 143 -17.11 8.68 -17.71
CA ASP A 143 -18.22 8.35 -16.80
C ASP A 143 -18.15 9.17 -15.51
N MET A 144 -16.97 9.37 -14.93
CA MET A 144 -16.82 10.25 -13.75
C MET A 144 -17.14 11.71 -14.08
N ASN A 145 -16.80 12.19 -15.30
CA ASN A 145 -17.27 13.50 -15.77
C ASN A 145 -18.79 13.57 -15.83
N THR A 146 -19.42 12.50 -16.33
CA THR A 146 -20.89 12.42 -16.47
C THR A 146 -21.58 12.40 -15.11
N PHE A 147 -21.14 11.54 -14.17
CA PHE A 147 -21.70 11.47 -12.82
C PHE A 147 -21.52 12.78 -12.06
N ALA A 148 -20.36 13.42 -12.18
CA ALA A 148 -20.11 14.73 -11.58
C ALA A 148 -20.98 15.84 -12.20
N ALA A 149 -21.20 15.81 -13.52
CA ALA A 149 -22.07 16.75 -14.23
C ALA A 149 -23.56 16.55 -13.87
N TRP A 150 -24.00 15.32 -13.64
CA TRP A 150 -25.32 15.02 -13.11
C TRP A 150 -25.48 15.42 -11.63
N GLY A 151 -24.37 15.60 -10.91
CA GLY A 151 -24.37 16.09 -9.53
C GLY A 151 -24.22 15.01 -8.47
N TYR A 152 -23.77 13.80 -8.80
CA TYR A 152 -23.56 12.76 -7.79
C TYR A 152 -22.39 13.09 -6.87
N ASP A 153 -22.52 12.75 -5.60
CA ASP A 153 -21.60 13.09 -4.51
C ASP A 153 -20.73 11.90 -4.10
N ILE A 154 -21.17 10.68 -4.40
CA ILE A 154 -20.50 9.44 -4.04
C ILE A 154 -20.61 8.47 -5.22
N VAL A 155 -19.57 7.69 -5.45
CA VAL A 155 -19.57 6.58 -6.41
C VAL A 155 -19.07 5.29 -5.77
N LYS A 156 -19.88 4.23 -5.87
CA LYS A 156 -19.50 2.84 -5.58
C LYS A 156 -19.00 2.24 -6.87
N VAL A 157 -17.82 1.64 -6.83
CA VAL A 157 -17.20 1.02 -8.00
C VAL A 157 -16.97 -0.45 -7.68
N ASP A 158 -17.79 -1.28 -8.33
CA ASP A 158 -17.81 -2.74 -8.22
C ASP A 158 -16.73 -3.40 -9.08
N TRP A 159 -16.62 -4.73 -9.02
CA TRP A 159 -15.51 -5.49 -9.58
C TRP A 159 -15.91 -6.71 -10.40
N CYS A 160 -17.20 -6.92 -10.69
CA CYS A 160 -17.68 -8.10 -11.39
C CYS A 160 -17.13 -8.24 -12.80
N GLY A 161 -17.18 -7.17 -13.62
CA GLY A 161 -16.64 -7.24 -14.98
C GLY A 161 -15.17 -7.54 -14.92
N SER A 162 -14.43 -6.68 -14.20
CA SER A 162 -12.98 -6.79 -14.06
C SER A 162 -12.55 -8.16 -13.57
N ARG A 163 -13.28 -8.79 -12.64
CA ARG A 163 -12.97 -10.13 -12.14
C ARG A 163 -13.29 -11.23 -13.14
N ASN A 164 -14.46 -11.19 -13.76
CA ASN A 164 -15.02 -12.31 -14.51
C ASN A 164 -14.69 -12.30 -16.00
N VAL A 165 -14.31 -11.13 -16.55
CA VAL A 165 -14.14 -10.91 -17.98
C VAL A 165 -12.75 -10.37 -18.29
N GLU A 166 -12.38 -9.20 -17.76
CA GLU A 166 -11.15 -8.52 -18.20
C GLU A 166 -9.89 -8.90 -17.40
N HIS A 167 -10.04 -9.44 -16.19
CA HIS A 167 -8.97 -9.79 -15.26
C HIS A 167 -7.99 -8.63 -14.99
N PHE A 168 -8.52 -7.44 -14.71
CA PHE A 168 -7.70 -6.28 -14.35
C PHE A 168 -6.97 -6.47 -13.02
N ASP A 169 -5.85 -5.76 -12.87
CA ASP A 169 -5.22 -5.50 -11.57
C ASP A 169 -6.04 -4.42 -10.84
N ASN A 170 -6.57 -4.76 -9.66
CA ASN A 170 -7.46 -3.89 -8.89
C ASN A 170 -6.79 -2.61 -8.41
N LYS A 171 -5.56 -2.69 -7.90
CA LYS A 171 -4.82 -1.49 -7.47
C LYS A 171 -4.64 -0.51 -8.63
N ILE A 172 -4.29 -1.00 -9.82
CA ILE A 172 -4.12 -0.14 -11.01
C ILE A 172 -5.45 0.42 -11.49
N ALA A 173 -6.49 -0.41 -11.61
CA ALA A 173 -7.79 0.03 -12.08
C ALA A 173 -8.44 1.05 -11.14
N TYR A 174 -8.42 0.79 -9.83
CA TYR A 174 -8.96 1.73 -8.86
C TYR A 174 -8.13 3.00 -8.73
N ALA A 175 -6.80 2.96 -8.93
CA ALA A 175 -6.01 4.18 -9.05
C ALA A 175 -6.42 5.01 -10.28
N ALA A 176 -6.75 4.37 -11.41
CA ALA A 176 -7.25 5.08 -12.59
C ALA A 176 -8.65 5.66 -12.38
N VAL A 177 -9.54 4.93 -11.69
CA VAL A 177 -10.86 5.42 -11.26
C VAL A 177 -10.73 6.60 -10.32
N ARG A 178 -9.86 6.51 -9.32
CA ARG A 178 -9.50 7.60 -8.41
C ARG A 178 -9.07 8.85 -9.17
N ASP A 179 -8.15 8.70 -10.10
CA ASP A 179 -7.64 9.83 -10.89
C ASP A 179 -8.77 10.43 -11.74
N ALA A 180 -9.69 9.60 -12.26
CA ALA A 180 -10.88 10.07 -12.98
C ALA A 180 -11.85 10.84 -12.07
N VAL A 181 -12.07 10.37 -10.85
CA VAL A 181 -12.86 11.06 -9.82
C VAL A 181 -12.22 12.41 -9.48
N LEU A 182 -10.91 12.45 -9.23
CA LEU A 182 -10.20 13.69 -8.89
C LEU A 182 -10.17 14.71 -10.03
N ASN A 183 -10.02 14.24 -11.27
CA ASN A 183 -9.90 15.09 -12.46
C ASN A 183 -11.21 15.28 -13.21
N ASN A 184 -12.36 14.99 -12.57
CA ASN A 184 -13.64 15.15 -13.23
C ASN A 184 -13.83 16.60 -13.72
N SER A 185 -14.38 16.77 -14.92
CA SER A 185 -14.46 18.07 -15.61
C SER A 185 -15.29 19.12 -14.87
N SER A 186 -16.17 18.69 -13.97
CA SER A 186 -17.00 19.58 -13.14
C SER A 186 -16.27 20.08 -11.89
N GLY A 187 -15.10 19.50 -11.57
CA GLY A 187 -14.37 19.76 -10.32
C GLY A 187 -15.14 19.37 -9.06
N ARG A 188 -16.17 18.51 -9.19
CA ARG A 188 -17.03 18.11 -8.07
C ARG A 188 -16.28 17.13 -7.17
N PRO A 189 -16.12 17.38 -5.87
CA PRO A 189 -15.57 16.38 -4.97
C PRO A 189 -16.58 15.22 -4.83
N MET A 190 -16.12 13.99 -5.05
CA MET A 190 -16.95 12.79 -4.90
C MET A 190 -16.26 11.78 -3.98
N ILE A 191 -17.01 11.20 -3.05
CA ILE A 191 -16.55 10.07 -2.23
C ILE A 191 -16.40 8.84 -3.13
N LEU A 192 -15.30 8.11 -2.99
CA LEU A 192 -15.05 6.86 -3.71
C LEU A 192 -15.13 5.66 -2.76
N ASN A 193 -16.00 4.69 -3.07
CA ASN A 193 -16.12 3.41 -2.38
C ASN A 193 -15.69 2.26 -3.30
N LEU A 194 -14.70 1.47 -2.88
CA LEU A 194 -14.19 0.31 -3.62
C LEU A 194 -14.98 -0.94 -3.24
N CYS A 195 -15.48 -1.67 -4.21
CA CYS A 195 -16.29 -2.87 -4.00
C CYS A 195 -15.70 -4.04 -4.79
N ASP A 196 -14.45 -4.41 -4.49
CA ASP A 196 -13.81 -5.63 -5.01
C ASP A 196 -13.89 -6.83 -4.08
N TRP A 197 -14.62 -6.66 -2.97
CA TRP A 197 -14.86 -7.68 -1.95
C TRP A 197 -13.61 -8.15 -1.23
N SER A 198 -12.55 -7.32 -1.23
CA SER A 198 -11.24 -7.68 -0.71
C SER A 198 -10.80 -9.02 -1.33
N PRO A 199 -10.33 -9.04 -2.59
CA PRO A 199 -9.82 -10.27 -3.17
C PRO A 199 -8.57 -10.62 -2.37
N LEU A 200 -8.75 -11.39 -1.29
CA LEU A 200 -7.74 -11.63 -0.28
C LEU A 200 -6.55 -12.37 -0.95
N ALA A 201 -5.62 -11.61 -1.55
CA ALA A 201 -4.49 -11.96 -2.41
C ALA A 201 -3.70 -10.66 -2.72
N GLU A 202 -2.60 -10.73 -3.49
CA GLU A 202 -1.81 -9.54 -3.89
C GLU A 202 -2.72 -8.38 -4.35
N ASN A 203 -2.42 -7.17 -3.87
CA ASN A 203 -3.26 -5.98 -4.00
C ASN A 203 -4.60 -6.08 -3.28
N ASP A 204 -4.65 -6.53 -2.03
CA ASP A 204 -5.88 -6.43 -1.24
C ASP A 204 -6.22 -4.95 -0.94
N SER A 205 -7.50 -4.61 -0.91
CA SER A 205 -8.02 -3.25 -0.79
C SER A 205 -7.53 -2.53 0.48
N TRP A 206 -7.29 -3.22 1.58
CA TRP A 206 -6.75 -2.60 2.80
C TRP A 206 -5.31 -2.07 2.62
N GLU A 207 -4.55 -2.58 1.65
CA GLU A 207 -3.16 -2.16 1.40
C GLU A 207 -3.07 -0.82 0.65
N PHE A 208 -3.98 -0.59 -0.31
CA PHE A 208 -3.93 0.56 -1.20
C PHE A 208 -5.12 1.52 -1.04
N GLY A 209 -6.21 1.04 -0.45
CA GLY A 209 -7.44 1.78 -0.16
C GLY A 209 -7.21 3.10 0.58
N PRO A 210 -6.40 3.16 1.66
CA PRO A 210 -6.12 4.41 2.38
C PRO A 210 -5.55 5.55 1.52
N TYR A 211 -4.93 5.20 0.39
CA TYR A 211 -4.31 6.14 -0.57
C TYR A 211 -5.14 6.32 -1.84
N THR A 212 -6.25 5.59 -1.96
CA THR A 212 -7.00 5.45 -3.21
C THR A 212 -8.44 5.87 -3.09
N ALA A 213 -9.08 5.63 -1.94
CA ALA A 213 -10.52 5.77 -1.78
C ALA A 213 -10.89 6.16 -0.35
N ASN A 214 -12.16 6.52 -0.17
CA ASN A 214 -12.71 6.85 1.14
C ASN A 214 -13.21 5.62 1.91
N SER A 215 -13.42 4.51 1.22
CA SER A 215 -13.73 3.23 1.86
C SER A 215 -13.53 2.08 0.89
N TRP A 216 -13.40 0.88 1.42
CA TRP A 216 -13.31 -0.35 0.63
C TRP A 216 -13.99 -1.51 1.35
N ARG A 217 -14.70 -2.32 0.55
CA ARG A 217 -15.34 -3.55 1.02
C ARG A 217 -14.28 -4.55 1.48
N THR A 218 -14.39 -5.02 2.72
CA THR A 218 -13.43 -5.96 3.32
C THR A 218 -13.83 -7.44 3.14
N GLU A 219 -14.98 -7.68 2.52
CA GLU A 219 -15.54 -9.02 2.29
C GLU A 219 -16.60 -8.97 1.19
N GLY A 220 -16.96 -10.14 0.65
CA GLY A 220 -18.13 -10.31 -0.20
C GLY A 220 -19.44 -9.89 0.48
N ASP A 221 -20.50 -9.80 -0.31
CA ASP A 221 -21.79 -9.29 0.16
C ASP A 221 -22.26 -10.02 1.42
N ILE A 222 -22.74 -9.25 2.40
CA ILE A 222 -23.14 -9.75 3.72
C ILE A 222 -24.35 -10.69 3.66
N ALA A 223 -25.16 -10.56 2.60
CA ALA A 223 -26.39 -11.28 2.39
C ALA A 223 -26.67 -11.49 0.89
N THR A 224 -27.54 -12.45 0.57
CA THR A 224 -28.11 -12.64 -0.77
C THR A 224 -29.60 -12.29 -0.72
N HIS A 225 -29.93 -11.02 -0.42
CA HIS A 225 -31.26 -10.49 -0.05
C HIS A 225 -31.93 -11.09 1.21
N THR A 226 -31.48 -12.25 1.68
CA THR A 226 -31.82 -12.82 2.98
C THR A 226 -30.58 -12.75 3.87
N ALA A 227 -30.69 -12.08 5.01
CA ALA A 227 -29.59 -11.96 5.96
C ALA A 227 -29.44 -13.24 6.79
N THR A 228 -28.21 -13.53 7.23
CA THR A 228 -27.94 -14.59 8.21
C THR A 228 -26.99 -14.08 9.28
N TRP A 229 -27.15 -14.55 10.51
CA TRP A 229 -26.21 -14.21 11.58
C TRP A 229 -24.78 -14.61 11.25
N SER A 230 -24.58 -15.77 10.61
CA SER A 230 -23.26 -16.22 10.15
C SER A 230 -22.64 -15.28 9.11
N GLY A 231 -23.45 -14.69 8.21
CA GLY A 231 -22.99 -13.69 7.24
C GLY A 231 -22.50 -12.42 7.93
N ILE A 232 -23.26 -11.92 8.91
CA ILE A 232 -22.89 -10.75 9.72
C ILE A 232 -21.57 -10.99 10.45
N VAL A 233 -21.44 -12.13 11.15
CA VAL A 233 -20.22 -12.45 11.90
C VAL A 233 -19.02 -12.66 10.97
N ARG A 234 -19.21 -13.27 9.80
CA ARG A 234 -18.15 -13.40 8.79
C ARG A 234 -17.62 -12.04 8.34
N ASN A 235 -18.52 -11.12 7.94
CA ASN A 235 -18.12 -9.78 7.51
C ASN A 235 -17.44 -8.98 8.62
N PHE A 236 -17.94 -9.10 9.85
CA PHE A 236 -17.29 -8.51 11.03
C PHE A 236 -15.87 -9.04 11.23
N ASP A 237 -15.68 -10.36 11.16
CA ASP A 237 -14.37 -10.99 11.32
C ASP A 237 -13.38 -10.50 10.25
N SER A 238 -13.77 -10.51 8.97
CA SER A 238 -12.93 -10.03 7.86
C SER A 238 -12.58 -8.54 8.01
N ASN A 239 -13.55 -7.70 8.39
CA ASN A 239 -13.32 -6.27 8.63
C ASN A 239 -12.41 -6.00 9.83
N SER A 240 -12.39 -6.91 10.80
CA SER A 240 -11.53 -6.80 11.98
C SER A 240 -10.06 -7.14 11.74
N ALA A 241 -9.73 -7.64 10.55
CA ALA A 241 -8.38 -8.09 10.23
C ALA A 241 -7.36 -6.95 10.09
N HIS A 242 -7.79 -5.75 9.68
CA HIS A 242 -6.89 -4.64 9.35
C HIS A 242 -7.31 -3.31 10.00
N PRO A 243 -7.39 -3.23 11.34
CA PRO A 243 -7.79 -2.02 12.05
C PRO A 243 -6.85 -0.83 11.81
N GLY A 244 -5.57 -1.08 11.48
CA GLY A 244 -4.60 -0.03 11.17
C GLY A 244 -4.79 0.66 9.81
N SER A 245 -5.54 0.06 8.89
CA SER A 245 -5.89 0.70 7.60
C SER A 245 -7.11 1.61 7.72
N ASN A 246 -7.85 1.56 8.83
CA ASN A 246 -9.01 2.39 9.09
C ASN A 246 -8.62 3.70 9.77
N GLY A 247 -9.17 4.83 9.31
CA GLY A 247 -8.90 6.12 9.93
C GLY A 247 -9.65 7.28 9.26
N PRO A 248 -9.54 8.50 9.81
CA PRO A 248 -10.19 9.68 9.25
C PRO A 248 -9.94 9.82 7.74
N GLY A 249 -11.00 9.75 6.96
CA GLY A 249 -10.96 9.87 5.50
C GLY A 249 -11.02 8.56 4.73
N HIS A 250 -10.75 7.41 5.38
CA HIS A 250 -10.57 6.11 4.74
C HIS A 250 -11.03 4.95 5.64
N TRP A 251 -12.11 4.26 5.25
CA TRP A 251 -12.84 3.36 6.14
C TRP A 251 -12.93 1.92 5.63
N ASN A 252 -12.67 0.95 6.50
CA ASN A 252 -13.00 -0.44 6.25
C ASN A 252 -14.54 -0.58 6.20
N ASP A 253 -15.05 -1.17 5.12
CA ASP A 253 -16.49 -1.33 4.84
C ASP A 253 -16.92 -2.83 4.93
N PRO A 254 -17.58 -3.25 6.01
CA PRO A 254 -18.07 -4.60 6.18
C PRO A 254 -19.40 -4.86 5.48
N ASP A 255 -19.84 -3.97 4.58
CA ASP A 255 -21.13 -3.97 3.87
C ASP A 255 -22.32 -3.47 4.70
N TYR A 256 -23.50 -3.40 4.08
CA TYR A 256 -24.67 -2.69 4.60
C TYR A 256 -25.32 -3.31 5.86
N LEU A 257 -25.91 -2.44 6.69
CA LEU A 257 -26.73 -2.81 7.84
C LEU A 257 -27.99 -3.56 7.39
N GLN A 258 -28.26 -4.71 8.00
CA GLN A 258 -29.32 -5.64 7.61
C GLN A 258 -30.61 -5.46 8.44
N VAL A 259 -30.83 -4.30 9.04
CA VAL A 259 -32.08 -3.99 9.76
C VAL A 259 -33.28 -4.18 8.83
N HIS A 260 -34.35 -4.82 9.33
CA HIS A 260 -35.56 -5.18 8.57
C HIS A 260 -35.37 -6.31 7.53
N GLN A 261 -34.20 -6.94 7.45
CA GLN A 261 -34.00 -8.08 6.56
C GLN A 261 -34.56 -9.39 7.15
N SER A 262 -35.12 -10.22 6.28
CA SER A 262 -35.53 -11.56 6.68
C SER A 262 -34.31 -12.42 7.05
N GLY A 263 -34.44 -13.25 8.08
CA GLY A 263 -33.40 -14.21 8.50
C GLY A 263 -32.55 -13.80 9.71
N ILE A 264 -32.76 -12.60 10.26
CA ILE A 264 -32.20 -12.17 11.54
C ILE A 264 -33.27 -11.56 12.44
N THR A 265 -33.01 -11.54 13.75
CA THR A 265 -33.86 -10.88 14.74
C THR A 265 -33.50 -9.39 14.89
N ASP A 266 -34.42 -8.58 15.42
CA ASP A 266 -34.13 -7.18 15.76
C ASP A 266 -32.95 -7.06 16.75
N TYR A 267 -32.78 -8.05 17.63
CA TYR A 267 -31.67 -8.09 18.58
C TYR A 267 -30.31 -8.41 17.92
N GLU A 268 -30.30 -9.28 16.91
CA GLU A 268 -29.10 -9.51 16.08
C GLU A 268 -28.78 -8.28 15.23
N ALA A 269 -29.80 -7.57 14.72
CA ALA A 269 -29.62 -6.30 14.03
C ALA A 269 -29.04 -5.20 14.95
N GLN A 270 -29.50 -5.12 16.21
CA GLN A 270 -28.92 -4.27 17.25
C GLN A 270 -27.44 -4.62 17.51
N SER A 271 -27.13 -5.91 17.54
CA SER A 271 -25.76 -6.40 17.71
C SER A 271 -24.89 -6.04 16.51
N GLN A 272 -25.38 -6.19 15.27
CA GLN A 272 -24.70 -5.72 14.06
C GLN A 272 -24.41 -4.21 14.14
N PHE A 273 -25.41 -3.39 14.48
CA PHE A 273 -25.26 -1.94 14.56
C PHE A 273 -24.17 -1.55 15.56
N SER A 274 -24.13 -2.23 16.71
CA SER A 274 -23.09 -2.03 17.73
C SER A 274 -21.70 -2.40 17.21
N LEU A 275 -21.57 -3.53 16.52
CA LEU A 275 -20.29 -3.98 15.99
C LEU A 275 -19.79 -3.04 14.89
N TRP A 276 -20.63 -2.64 13.94
CA TRP A 276 -20.24 -1.69 12.88
C TRP A 276 -19.79 -0.34 13.46
N ALA A 277 -20.51 0.18 14.45
CA ALA A 277 -20.11 1.41 15.14
C ALA A 277 -18.77 1.28 15.89
N MET A 278 -18.52 0.12 16.51
CA MET A 278 -17.23 -0.18 17.12
C MET A 278 -16.11 -0.24 16.07
N MET A 279 -16.42 -0.68 14.85
CA MET A 279 -15.45 -0.75 13.76
C MET A 279 -15.14 0.61 13.11
N ALA A 280 -15.91 1.66 13.41
CA ALA A 280 -15.88 2.93 12.66
C ALA A 280 -16.07 2.68 11.15
N SER A 281 -17.12 1.92 10.82
CA SER A 281 -17.45 1.53 9.45
C SER A 281 -18.59 2.39 8.91
N PRO A 282 -18.70 2.58 7.59
CA PRO A 282 -19.86 3.27 7.02
C PRO A 282 -21.19 2.67 7.49
N LEU A 283 -22.08 3.50 8.04
CA LEU A 283 -23.41 3.07 8.50
C LEU A 283 -24.44 3.27 7.38
N ILE A 284 -24.37 2.41 6.38
CA ILE A 284 -25.33 2.38 5.27
C ILE A 284 -26.45 1.38 5.57
N ILE A 285 -27.69 1.87 5.64
CA ILE A 285 -28.89 1.04 5.82
C ILE A 285 -29.22 0.34 4.50
N GLY A 286 -29.32 -1.00 4.52
CA GLY A 286 -29.70 -1.79 3.35
C GLY A 286 -31.19 -2.13 3.24
N GLY A 287 -31.95 -2.07 4.34
CA GLY A 287 -33.40 -2.36 4.35
C GLY A 287 -34.27 -1.20 3.86
N ASP A 288 -35.52 -1.46 3.46
CA ASP A 288 -36.49 -0.40 3.14
C ASP A 288 -36.95 0.32 4.43
N VAL A 289 -36.38 1.50 4.67
CA VAL A 289 -36.64 2.31 5.87
C VAL A 289 -38.12 2.67 6.06
N ARG A 290 -38.92 2.69 4.99
CA ARG A 290 -40.37 3.00 5.06
C ARG A 290 -41.16 1.91 5.77
N ALA A 291 -40.61 0.69 5.85
CA ALA A 291 -41.24 -0.48 6.43
C ALA A 291 -40.75 -0.79 7.86
N PHE A 292 -39.82 0.01 8.39
CA PHE A 292 -39.26 -0.22 9.72
C PHE A 292 -40.34 -0.10 10.80
N THR A 293 -40.33 -1.03 11.75
CA THR A 293 -41.09 -0.90 12.99
C THR A 293 -40.48 0.22 13.87
N PRO A 294 -41.20 0.73 14.89
CA PRO A 294 -40.61 1.66 15.85
C PRO A 294 -39.33 1.13 16.51
N ALA A 295 -39.30 -0.16 16.88
CA ALA A 295 -38.11 -0.78 17.47
C ALA A 295 -36.92 -0.83 16.50
N GLN A 296 -37.17 -1.13 15.22
CA GLN A 296 -36.13 -1.10 14.18
C GLN A 296 -35.64 0.32 13.90
N MET A 297 -36.53 1.31 13.98
CA MET A 297 -36.17 2.72 13.87
C MET A 297 -35.31 3.18 15.06
N ASP A 298 -35.60 2.69 16.27
CA ASP A 298 -34.81 3.01 17.47
C ASP A 298 -33.36 2.46 17.37
N ILE A 299 -33.16 1.31 16.72
CA ILE A 299 -31.80 0.76 16.46
C ILE A 299 -30.96 1.77 15.68
N VAL A 300 -31.45 2.21 14.52
CA VAL A 300 -30.70 3.12 13.63
C VAL A 300 -30.72 4.58 14.12
N LYS A 301 -31.49 4.92 15.15
CA LYS A 301 -31.50 6.26 15.76
C LYS A 301 -30.80 6.34 17.11
N ASN A 302 -30.12 5.29 17.54
CA ASN A 302 -29.42 5.34 18.83
C ASN A 302 -28.23 6.32 18.76
N THR A 303 -28.45 7.54 19.26
CA THR A 303 -27.44 8.63 19.25
C THR A 303 -26.15 8.28 19.98
N GLU A 304 -26.19 7.42 21.00
CA GLU A 304 -25.00 7.08 21.77
C GLU A 304 -24.12 6.09 21.03
N VAL A 305 -24.73 5.13 20.34
CA VAL A 305 -24.00 4.19 19.46
C VAL A 305 -23.45 4.93 18.24
N ILE A 306 -24.24 5.79 17.60
CA ILE A 306 -23.79 6.65 16.49
C ILE A 306 -22.62 7.54 16.92
N ALA A 307 -22.65 8.10 18.13
CA ALA A 307 -21.55 8.92 18.63
C ALA A 307 -20.23 8.13 18.80
N ILE A 308 -20.29 6.81 19.04
CA ILE A 308 -19.11 5.96 19.06
C ILE A 308 -18.53 5.78 17.65
N ASP A 309 -19.39 5.53 16.66
CA ASP A 309 -18.99 5.42 15.25
C ASP A 309 -18.35 6.73 14.75
N GLN A 310 -19.02 7.85 15.04
CA GLN A 310 -18.66 9.21 14.61
C GLN A 310 -17.60 9.88 15.50
N ASP A 311 -16.94 9.15 16.40
CA ASP A 311 -15.87 9.71 17.22
C ASP A 311 -14.71 10.18 16.32
N PRO A 312 -14.25 11.44 16.46
CA PRO A 312 -13.32 12.06 15.51
C PRO A 312 -11.89 11.50 15.58
N LEU A 313 -11.59 10.63 16.56
CA LEU A 313 -10.33 9.89 16.55
C LEU A 313 -10.31 8.89 15.39
N GLY A 314 -11.49 8.41 14.94
CA GLY A 314 -11.62 7.55 13.75
C GLY A 314 -10.95 6.18 13.86
N VAL A 315 -10.62 5.74 15.07
CA VAL A 315 -9.96 4.44 15.29
C VAL A 315 -10.98 3.30 15.27
N GLN A 316 -10.62 2.20 14.61
CA GLN A 316 -11.36 0.94 14.67
C GLN A 316 -11.11 0.23 16.01
N ALA A 317 -12.13 -0.45 16.55
CA ALA A 317 -11.96 -1.27 17.75
C ALA A 317 -11.06 -2.48 17.50
N ILE A 318 -10.40 -2.93 18.58
CA ILE A 318 -9.61 -4.16 18.59
C ILE A 318 -10.11 -5.13 19.66
N LYS A 319 -9.94 -6.43 19.40
CA LYS A 319 -10.26 -7.48 20.38
C LYS A 319 -9.19 -7.51 21.45
N VAL A 320 -9.60 -7.34 22.71
CA VAL A 320 -8.71 -7.30 23.88
C VAL A 320 -8.85 -8.53 24.78
N ASP A 321 -9.89 -9.33 24.62
CA ASP A 321 -10.03 -10.62 25.29
C ASP A 321 -10.90 -11.60 24.49
N GLU A 322 -10.50 -12.87 24.52
CA GLU A 322 -11.28 -14.05 24.14
C GLU A 322 -10.73 -15.28 24.89
N SER A 323 -10.41 -15.11 26.17
CA SER A 323 -9.91 -16.20 27.02
C SER A 323 -10.89 -17.38 27.11
N THR A 324 -12.18 -17.12 26.90
CA THR A 324 -13.23 -18.14 26.69
C THR A 324 -13.69 -18.09 25.24
N PRO A 325 -13.59 -19.18 24.47
CA PRO A 325 -13.98 -19.19 23.05
C PRO A 325 -15.39 -18.65 22.79
N GLY A 326 -15.51 -17.69 21.87
CA GLY A 326 -16.78 -17.07 21.49
C GLY A 326 -17.30 -15.98 22.44
N LEU A 327 -16.65 -15.74 23.59
CA LEU A 327 -16.96 -14.62 24.48
C LEU A 327 -15.87 -13.55 24.33
N GLN A 328 -16.20 -12.46 23.63
CA GLN A 328 -15.22 -11.49 23.20
C GLN A 328 -15.40 -10.15 23.90
N VAL A 329 -14.28 -9.49 24.19
CA VAL A 329 -14.24 -8.08 24.62
C VAL A 329 -13.52 -7.29 23.54
N TRP A 330 -14.22 -6.30 22.98
CA TRP A 330 -13.68 -5.37 22.00
C TRP A 330 -13.57 -3.98 22.62
N SER A 331 -12.49 -3.27 22.34
CA SER A 331 -12.25 -1.92 22.86
C SER A 331 -11.94 -0.95 21.74
N LYS A 332 -12.65 0.18 21.73
CA LYS A 332 -12.39 1.35 20.88
C LYS A 332 -11.90 2.48 21.77
N LYS A 333 -10.71 3.02 21.46
CA LYS A 333 -10.27 4.28 22.06
C LYS A 333 -11.12 5.41 21.50
N LEU A 334 -11.52 6.35 22.34
CA LEU A 334 -12.25 7.54 21.91
C LEU A 334 -11.34 8.76 22.01
N ASN A 335 -11.71 9.84 21.31
CA ASN A 335 -10.95 11.08 21.28
C ASN A 335 -10.75 11.71 22.67
N THR A 336 -11.68 11.44 23.60
CA THR A 336 -11.57 11.92 24.98
C THR A 336 -10.67 11.00 25.81
N ALA A 337 -9.59 11.55 26.37
CA ALA A 337 -8.69 10.80 27.23
C ALA A 337 -9.42 10.17 28.43
N GLY A 338 -9.02 8.95 28.79
CA GLY A 338 -9.61 8.20 29.90
C GLY A 338 -10.98 7.57 29.58
N THR A 339 -11.38 7.58 28.30
CA THR A 339 -12.65 6.99 27.85
C THR A 339 -12.45 5.88 26.82
N ARG A 340 -13.34 4.89 26.84
CA ARG A 340 -13.33 3.73 25.93
C ARG A 340 -14.76 3.34 25.60
N ALA A 341 -15.05 3.09 24.34
CA ALA A 341 -16.20 2.25 24.01
C ALA A 341 -15.79 0.77 24.13
N VAL A 342 -16.69 -0.05 24.65
CA VAL A 342 -16.47 -1.49 24.82
C VAL A 342 -17.68 -2.25 24.31
N ALA A 343 -17.44 -3.27 23.50
CA ALA A 343 -18.46 -4.25 23.13
C ALA A 343 -18.14 -5.58 23.79
N LEU A 344 -19.07 -6.05 24.62
CA LEU A 344 -19.07 -7.40 25.19
C LEU A 344 -19.90 -8.27 24.27
N PHE A 345 -19.21 -9.03 23.41
CA PHE A 345 -19.84 -9.76 22.32
C PHE A 345 -19.91 -11.25 22.62
N ASN A 346 -21.13 -11.78 22.64
CA ASN A 346 -21.39 -13.21 22.78
C ASN A 346 -21.73 -13.84 21.43
N ARG A 347 -20.77 -14.58 20.87
CA ARG A 347 -20.94 -15.32 19.60
C ARG A 347 -21.71 -16.62 19.79
N ASN A 348 -21.82 -17.10 21.02
CA ASN A 348 -22.35 -18.42 21.32
C ASN A 348 -23.88 -18.41 21.30
N SER A 349 -24.45 -19.62 21.18
CA SER A 349 -25.90 -19.87 21.13
C SER A 349 -26.59 -19.83 22.51
N ALA A 350 -25.86 -19.53 23.58
CA ALA A 350 -26.36 -19.46 24.94
C ALA A 350 -25.88 -18.17 25.61
N ALA A 351 -26.72 -17.59 26.47
CA ALA A 351 -26.36 -16.42 27.26
C ALA A 351 -25.18 -16.73 28.20
N ALA A 352 -24.26 -15.78 28.33
CA ALA A 352 -23.06 -15.95 29.15
C ALA A 352 -22.65 -14.65 29.82
N ASN A 353 -21.97 -14.73 30.96
CA ASN A 353 -21.39 -13.56 31.60
C ASN A 353 -20.06 -13.20 30.94
N ILE A 354 -19.90 -11.94 30.54
CA ILE A 354 -18.64 -11.41 30.00
C ILE A 354 -18.14 -10.31 30.94
N THR A 355 -16.84 -10.26 31.16
CA THR A 355 -16.20 -9.30 32.08
C THR A 355 -15.21 -8.42 31.34
N VAL A 356 -15.26 -7.10 31.58
CA VAL A 356 -14.23 -6.14 31.17
C VAL A 356 -13.52 -5.57 32.39
N THR A 357 -12.21 -5.42 32.29
CA THR A 357 -11.34 -4.82 33.30
C THR A 357 -10.63 -3.60 32.75
N ALA A 358 -10.18 -2.68 33.63
CA ALA A 358 -9.48 -1.46 33.21
C ALA A 358 -8.22 -1.78 32.38
N SER A 359 -7.43 -2.78 32.82
CA SER A 359 -6.17 -3.15 32.17
C SER A 359 -6.36 -3.69 30.76
N GLN A 360 -7.41 -4.48 30.51
CA GLN A 360 -7.73 -5.01 29.17
C GLN A 360 -7.94 -3.88 28.15
N VAL A 361 -8.58 -2.79 28.57
CA VAL A 361 -8.92 -1.66 27.68
C VAL A 361 -7.89 -0.53 27.71
N GLY A 362 -6.71 -0.76 28.30
CA GLY A 362 -5.63 0.24 28.35
C GLY A 362 -5.90 1.41 29.30
N LEU A 363 -6.61 1.13 30.39
CA LEU A 363 -6.86 2.07 31.49
C LEU A 363 -6.31 1.52 32.81
N THR A 364 -6.16 2.39 33.80
CA THR A 364 -5.93 2.04 35.21
C THR A 364 -6.98 2.69 36.10
N GLY A 365 -7.09 2.18 37.34
CA GLY A 365 -8.04 2.67 38.33
C GLY A 365 -9.47 2.17 38.09
N SER A 366 -10.45 2.97 38.52
CA SER A 366 -11.87 2.70 38.30
C SER A 366 -12.41 3.53 37.14
N PHE A 367 -13.47 3.04 36.51
CA PHE A 367 -14.17 3.70 35.42
C PHE A 367 -15.69 3.68 35.68
N ALA A 368 -16.37 4.77 35.32
CA ALA A 368 -17.82 4.80 35.27
C ALA A 368 -18.31 4.07 34.01
N VAL A 369 -19.34 3.24 34.15
CA VAL A 369 -19.93 2.45 33.08
C VAL A 369 -21.28 3.04 32.69
N ARG A 370 -21.46 3.34 31.41
CA ARG A 370 -22.76 3.65 30.80
C ARG A 370 -23.09 2.59 29.76
N ASP A 371 -24.27 2.01 29.85
CA ASP A 371 -24.83 1.12 28.83
C ASP A 371 -25.56 1.95 27.77
N LEU A 372 -25.15 1.81 26.50
CA LEU A 372 -25.61 2.67 25.41
C LEU A 372 -26.96 2.24 24.82
N TRP A 373 -27.39 1.00 25.07
CA TRP A 373 -28.70 0.52 24.63
C TRP A 373 -29.76 0.71 25.70
N GLU A 374 -29.40 0.55 26.97
CA GLU A 374 -30.29 0.87 28.08
C GLU A 374 -30.34 2.38 28.41
N HIS A 375 -29.45 3.18 27.83
CA HIS A 375 -29.24 4.60 28.15
C HIS A 375 -28.99 4.86 29.65
N ALA A 376 -28.37 3.89 30.33
CA ALA A 376 -28.32 3.82 31.78
C ALA A 376 -26.88 3.85 32.33
N ASN A 377 -26.67 4.66 33.37
CA ASN A 377 -25.42 4.63 34.13
C ASN A 377 -25.45 3.44 35.10
N LYS A 378 -24.48 2.54 34.99
CA LYS A 378 -24.43 1.31 35.79
C LYS A 378 -23.64 1.47 37.09
N GLY A 379 -22.86 2.56 37.23
CA GLY A 379 -22.02 2.83 38.39
C GLY A 379 -20.54 2.97 38.03
N THR A 380 -19.66 2.97 39.05
CA THR A 380 -18.20 3.04 38.90
C THR A 380 -17.56 1.74 39.38
N PHE A 381 -16.67 1.17 38.56
CA PHE A 381 -16.13 -0.18 38.76
C PHE A 381 -14.64 -0.24 38.43
N SER A 382 -13.92 -1.20 39.01
CA SER A 382 -12.59 -1.62 38.53
C SER A 382 -12.67 -2.78 37.52
N SER A 383 -13.74 -3.56 37.60
CA SER A 383 -14.15 -4.57 36.62
C SER A 383 -15.68 -4.61 36.54
N TYR A 384 -16.22 -4.82 35.35
CA TYR A 384 -17.66 -4.88 35.12
C TYR A 384 -18.02 -6.19 34.44
N THR A 385 -18.96 -6.93 35.03
CA THR A 385 -19.47 -8.21 34.52
C THR A 385 -20.96 -8.09 34.28
N VAL A 386 -21.42 -8.55 33.12
CA VAL A 386 -22.84 -8.54 32.75
C VAL A 386 -23.19 -9.79 31.97
N ASN A 387 -24.45 -10.23 32.08
CA ASN A 387 -24.98 -11.30 31.26
C ASN A 387 -25.28 -10.79 29.86
N VAL A 388 -24.66 -11.41 28.85
CA VAL A 388 -24.85 -11.10 27.44
C VAL A 388 -25.65 -12.23 26.80
N PRO A 389 -26.85 -11.96 26.26
CA PRO A 389 -27.66 -12.95 25.55
C PRO A 389 -26.92 -13.61 24.38
N SER A 390 -27.45 -14.74 23.92
CA SER A 390 -26.99 -15.40 22.69
C SER A 390 -26.97 -14.42 21.52
N HIS A 391 -25.91 -14.44 20.72
CA HIS A 391 -25.71 -13.53 19.57
C HIS A 391 -25.79 -12.04 19.92
N GLY A 392 -25.57 -11.71 21.20
CA GLY A 392 -25.79 -10.38 21.75
C GLY A 392 -24.54 -9.55 21.90
N VAL A 393 -24.72 -8.23 21.86
CA VAL A 393 -23.72 -7.24 22.26
C VAL A 393 -24.27 -6.36 23.37
N VAL A 394 -23.55 -6.29 24.48
CA VAL A 394 -23.69 -5.17 25.43
C VAL A 394 -22.63 -4.14 25.08
N MET A 395 -23.08 -2.94 24.70
CA MET A 395 -22.19 -1.85 24.28
C MET A 395 -22.12 -0.80 25.39
N LEU A 396 -20.90 -0.50 25.84
CA LEU A 396 -20.61 0.32 26.99
C LEU A 396 -19.76 1.53 26.59
N ASN A 397 -19.98 2.66 27.23
CA ASN A 397 -19.02 3.76 27.29
C ASN A 397 -18.43 3.80 28.71
N LEU A 398 -17.12 3.64 28.78
CA LEU A 398 -16.33 3.72 30.00
C LEU A 398 -15.72 5.12 30.10
N THR A 399 -15.83 5.76 31.27
CA THR A 399 -15.26 7.11 31.49
C THR A 399 -14.54 7.23 32.83
N GLY A 400 -13.60 8.18 32.92
CA GLY A 400 -12.90 8.49 34.18
C GLY A 400 -11.74 7.55 34.55
N GLY A 401 -11.37 6.61 33.69
CA GLY A 401 -10.15 5.81 33.86
C GLY A 401 -8.91 6.64 33.54
N THR A 402 -7.76 6.27 34.09
CA THR A 402 -6.49 6.92 33.73
C THR A 402 -5.83 6.15 32.59
N GLU A 403 -5.40 6.85 31.54
CA GLU A 403 -4.69 6.25 30.41
C GLU A 403 -3.47 5.46 30.90
N ASN A 404 -3.37 4.20 30.48
CA ASN A 404 -2.23 3.35 30.80
C ASN A 404 -1.34 3.21 29.56
N TYR A 405 -0.36 4.10 29.40
CA TYR A 405 0.60 4.00 28.31
C TYR A 405 1.81 3.19 28.72
N THR A 406 2.19 2.23 27.88
CA THR A 406 3.43 1.51 28.04
C THR A 406 4.59 2.23 27.36
N THR A 407 5.74 2.24 28.02
CA THR A 407 7.02 2.65 27.43
C THR A 407 7.77 1.48 26.80
N TYR A 408 7.30 0.25 27.01
CA TYR A 408 7.92 -0.97 26.53
C TYR A 408 6.87 -2.07 26.32
N TYR A 409 6.77 -2.58 25.10
CA TYR A 409 5.94 -3.73 24.76
C TYR A 409 6.81 -4.76 24.05
N ALA A 410 6.71 -6.03 24.42
CA ALA A 410 7.47 -7.10 23.77
C ALA A 410 6.62 -8.38 23.71
N VAL A 411 6.48 -8.99 22.54
CA VAL A 411 5.67 -10.19 22.31
C VAL A 411 6.50 -11.32 21.71
N ASN A 412 6.40 -12.52 22.29
CA ASN A 412 7.01 -13.73 21.75
C ASN A 412 6.09 -14.35 20.71
N ALA A 413 6.37 -14.12 19.43
CA ALA A 413 5.51 -14.54 18.34
C ALA A 413 5.48 -16.07 18.22
N GLY A 414 4.29 -16.65 18.19
CA GLY A 414 4.07 -18.09 18.19
C GLY A 414 4.41 -18.81 19.49
N GLY A 415 4.74 -18.09 20.57
CA GLY A 415 5.27 -18.68 21.79
C GLY A 415 4.59 -18.21 23.08
N SER A 416 4.93 -18.90 24.17
CA SER A 416 4.56 -18.49 25.53
C SER A 416 5.43 -17.33 26.02
N ALA A 417 5.07 -16.69 27.14
CA ALA A 417 5.85 -15.61 27.70
C ALA A 417 7.30 -16.05 28.01
N GLN A 418 8.27 -15.22 27.65
CA GLN A 418 9.71 -15.46 27.83
C GLN A 418 10.41 -14.20 28.32
N GLY A 419 10.83 -14.18 29.59
CA GLY A 419 11.43 -12.99 30.19
C GLY A 419 10.47 -11.80 30.15
N SER A 420 10.90 -10.71 29.50
CA SER A 420 10.07 -9.51 29.31
C SER A 420 9.06 -9.61 28.15
N PHE A 421 9.14 -10.68 27.35
CA PHE A 421 8.23 -10.90 26.22
C PHE A 421 6.97 -11.59 26.75
N ILE A 422 5.80 -10.98 26.52
CA ILE A 422 4.52 -11.62 26.81
C ILE A 422 4.22 -12.73 25.81
N ALA A 423 3.27 -13.59 26.15
CA ALA A 423 2.80 -14.64 25.24
C ALA A 423 2.17 -14.01 23.99
N ASP A 424 2.19 -14.76 22.89
CA ASP A 424 1.67 -14.31 21.61
C ASP A 424 0.21 -13.82 21.69
N THR A 425 0.02 -12.54 21.41
CA THR A 425 -1.27 -11.84 21.54
C THR A 425 -1.33 -10.67 20.55
N ASN A 426 -2.51 -10.05 20.41
CA ASN A 426 -2.78 -8.92 19.53
C ASN A 426 -2.34 -9.13 18.07
N THR A 427 -2.61 -10.33 17.56
CA THR A 427 -2.26 -10.74 16.21
C THR A 427 -3.51 -11.11 15.43
N VAL A 428 -3.48 -10.82 14.14
CA VAL A 428 -4.45 -11.26 13.15
C VAL A 428 -3.76 -12.28 12.26
N ASP A 429 -4.42 -13.41 12.05
CA ASP A 429 -3.97 -14.54 11.23
C ASP A 429 -2.61 -15.14 11.63
N GLY A 430 -2.13 -16.06 10.79
CA GLY A 430 -0.94 -16.84 11.01
C GLY A 430 -1.13 -18.02 11.96
N THR A 431 -0.21 -18.97 11.86
CA THR A 431 -0.15 -20.15 12.72
C THR A 431 1.07 -20.07 13.62
N GLN A 432 0.90 -20.51 14.86
CA GLN A 432 2.00 -20.65 15.81
C GLN A 432 2.86 -21.84 15.42
N ASN A 433 4.18 -21.64 15.39
CA ASN A 433 5.12 -22.69 15.09
C ASN A 433 6.31 -22.62 16.05
N SER A 434 6.96 -23.76 16.31
CA SER A 434 8.08 -23.83 17.23
C SER A 434 9.08 -24.90 16.82
N VAL A 435 10.34 -24.70 17.22
CA VAL A 435 11.46 -25.62 17.01
C VAL A 435 12.20 -25.85 18.32
N VAL A 436 12.84 -27.01 18.45
CA VAL A 436 13.67 -27.35 19.63
C VAL A 436 15.15 -26.96 19.44
N ASN A 437 15.53 -26.60 18.22
CA ASN A 437 16.89 -26.25 17.84
C ASN A 437 17.37 -25.03 18.62
N THR A 438 18.65 -25.01 18.98
CA THR A 438 19.28 -23.84 19.59
C THR A 438 19.46 -22.76 18.54
N ILE A 439 18.99 -21.55 18.82
CA ILE A 439 19.19 -20.39 17.93
C ILE A 439 20.42 -19.61 18.36
N SER A 440 21.33 -19.35 17.42
CA SER A 440 22.54 -18.57 17.67
C SER A 440 22.23 -17.07 17.70
N THR A 441 22.47 -16.42 18.85
CA THR A 441 22.41 -14.95 19.00
C THR A 441 23.79 -14.28 18.93
N THR A 442 24.86 -15.05 18.72
CA THR A 442 26.24 -14.54 18.68
C THR A 442 26.44 -13.44 17.63
N GLY A 443 26.94 -12.26 18.01
CA GLY A 443 27.18 -11.16 17.07
C GLY A 443 25.91 -10.44 16.60
N VAL A 444 24.75 -10.78 17.17
CA VAL A 444 23.50 -10.04 16.95
C VAL A 444 23.44 -8.89 17.96
N THR A 445 23.15 -7.68 17.49
CA THR A 445 22.98 -6.51 18.37
C THR A 445 21.55 -6.50 18.92
N ASN A 446 21.40 -6.22 20.22
CA ASN A 446 20.13 -6.22 20.94
C ASN A 446 19.25 -7.48 20.73
N PRO A 447 19.78 -8.70 20.90
CA PRO A 447 18.98 -9.90 20.70
C PRO A 447 17.97 -10.07 21.85
N ALA A 448 16.76 -10.52 21.52
CA ALA A 448 15.84 -11.10 22.49
C ALA A 448 16.45 -12.34 23.19
N PRO A 449 15.87 -12.81 24.31
CA PRO A 449 16.23 -14.12 24.87
C PRO A 449 16.19 -15.21 23.80
N ALA A 450 17.16 -16.13 23.80
CA ALA A 450 17.29 -17.14 22.74
C ALA A 450 16.00 -17.97 22.52
N ALA A 451 15.23 -18.21 23.59
CA ALA A 451 13.95 -18.91 23.55
C ALA A 451 12.86 -18.21 22.71
N VAL A 452 12.93 -16.88 22.55
CA VAL A 452 11.99 -16.13 21.68
C VAL A 452 12.14 -16.54 20.22
N TYR A 453 13.37 -16.84 19.78
CA TYR A 453 13.63 -17.27 18.41
C TYR A 453 13.28 -18.74 18.13
N GLN A 454 12.97 -19.52 19.17
CA GLN A 454 12.54 -20.92 19.05
C GLN A 454 11.05 -21.06 18.75
N SER A 455 10.30 -19.98 18.89
CA SER A 455 8.93 -19.85 18.39
C SER A 455 8.89 -18.85 17.24
N ALA A 456 7.89 -19.01 16.39
CA ALA A 456 7.55 -18.03 15.38
C ALA A 456 6.07 -18.06 15.08
N ARG A 457 5.51 -16.90 14.73
CA ARG A 457 4.27 -16.85 13.97
C ARG A 457 4.61 -16.88 12.49
N VAL A 458 3.87 -17.71 11.76
CA VAL A 458 4.07 -17.96 10.33
C VAL A 458 2.79 -17.62 9.61
N GLY A 459 2.86 -16.83 8.52
CA GLY A 459 1.69 -16.51 7.72
C GLY A 459 0.97 -17.76 7.21
N ASN A 460 -0.36 -17.72 7.14
CA ASN A 460 -1.15 -18.86 6.68
C ASN A 460 -1.26 -18.85 5.16
N ALA A 461 -1.00 -20.00 4.53
CA ALA A 461 -1.33 -20.27 3.14
C ALA A 461 -2.85 -20.48 2.98
N THR A 462 -3.66 -19.43 3.07
CA THR A 462 -5.13 -19.55 2.93
C THR A 462 -5.53 -19.46 1.45
N VAL A 463 -6.24 -20.47 0.96
CA VAL A 463 -6.90 -20.44 -0.34
C VAL A 463 -8.25 -19.71 -0.17
N SER A 464 -8.38 -18.53 -0.75
CA SER A 464 -9.63 -17.77 -0.75
C SER A 464 -10.74 -18.49 -1.52
N ALA A 465 -11.99 -18.02 -1.38
CA ALA A 465 -13.09 -18.45 -2.26
C ALA A 465 -12.85 -18.11 -3.75
N SER A 466 -11.86 -17.26 -4.07
CA SER A 466 -11.37 -16.99 -5.43
C SER A 466 -10.21 -17.91 -5.87
N GLY A 467 -9.76 -18.84 -5.03
CA GLY A 467 -8.70 -19.80 -5.34
C GLY A 467 -7.27 -19.28 -5.15
N ALA A 468 -7.09 -18.06 -4.62
CA ALA A 468 -5.78 -17.45 -4.40
C ALA A 468 -5.19 -17.84 -3.04
N THR A 469 -3.91 -18.21 -3.00
CA THR A 469 -3.19 -18.56 -1.77
C THR A 469 -2.56 -17.30 -1.17
N GLN A 470 -3.08 -16.82 -0.05
CA GLN A 470 -2.47 -15.71 0.69
C GLN A 470 -1.37 -16.19 1.60
N SER A 471 -0.50 -15.28 2.03
CA SER A 471 0.34 -15.53 3.19
C SER A 471 0.59 -14.21 3.90
N ALA A 472 -0.32 -13.82 4.79
CA ALA A 472 -0.24 -12.59 5.55
C ALA A 472 -0.44 -12.84 7.06
N MET A 473 0.07 -11.90 7.87
CA MET A 473 -0.22 -11.79 9.31
C MET A 473 0.04 -10.35 9.76
N GLN A 474 -0.65 -9.91 10.81
CA GLN A 474 -0.47 -8.59 11.39
C GLN A 474 -0.31 -8.69 12.92
N TYR A 475 0.45 -7.74 13.48
CA TYR A 475 0.45 -7.41 14.90
C TYR A 475 -0.07 -5.98 15.13
N TYR A 476 -0.95 -5.82 16.11
CA TYR A 476 -1.40 -4.53 16.62
C TYR A 476 -0.82 -4.30 18.00
N ILE A 477 -0.02 -3.26 18.19
CA ILE A 477 0.66 -2.96 19.45
C ILE A 477 -0.06 -1.80 20.13
N PRO A 478 -0.94 -2.06 21.12
CA PRO A 478 -1.81 -1.06 21.73
C PRO A 478 -1.09 -0.25 22.81
N GLN A 479 -1.83 0.67 23.44
CA GLN A 479 -1.45 1.32 24.70
C GLN A 479 -0.16 2.16 24.59
N LEU A 480 0.07 2.75 23.42
CA LEU A 480 1.18 3.66 23.20
C LEU A 480 0.72 5.11 23.38
N GLN A 481 1.64 5.99 23.78
CA GLN A 481 1.36 7.41 23.92
C GLN A 481 1.20 8.03 22.52
N PRO A 482 0.03 8.62 22.20
CA PRO A 482 -0.19 9.26 20.91
C PRO A 482 0.87 10.30 20.57
N GLY A 483 1.33 10.31 19.31
CA GLY A 483 2.32 11.26 18.80
C GLY A 483 3.75 11.06 19.32
N SER A 484 3.99 10.05 20.16
CA SER A 484 5.34 9.73 20.63
C SER A 484 6.09 8.83 19.66
N ILE A 485 7.42 8.96 19.63
CA ILE A 485 8.31 8.16 18.81
C ILE A 485 8.67 6.87 19.55
N TYR A 486 8.55 5.75 18.84
CA TYR A 486 8.90 4.42 19.31
C TYR A 486 9.90 3.77 18.37
N THR A 487 10.83 2.99 18.94
CA THR A 487 11.64 2.02 18.19
C THR A 487 10.85 0.72 18.10
N VAL A 488 10.63 0.23 16.89
CA VAL A 488 10.09 -1.10 16.61
C VAL A 488 11.25 -2.02 16.27
N ARG A 489 11.50 -3.01 17.13
CA ARG A 489 12.53 -4.03 16.90
C ARG A 489 11.85 -5.34 16.51
N LEU A 490 12.21 -5.84 15.35
CA LEU A 490 11.72 -7.10 14.80
C LEU A 490 12.79 -8.18 14.93
N HIS A 491 12.39 -9.32 15.48
CA HIS A 491 13.24 -10.47 15.74
C HIS A 491 12.84 -11.63 14.82
N PHE A 492 13.80 -12.11 14.03
CA PHE A 492 13.62 -13.18 13.08
C PHE A 492 14.61 -14.32 13.33
N ALA A 493 14.22 -15.53 12.97
CA ALA A 493 15.12 -16.65 12.74
C ALA A 493 14.52 -17.54 11.66
N GLU A 494 15.28 -17.88 10.62
CA GLU A 494 14.83 -18.89 9.65
C GLU A 494 15.08 -20.28 10.25
N ASN A 495 13.97 -20.95 10.55
CA ASN A 495 13.94 -22.21 11.30
C ASN A 495 13.61 -23.42 10.42
N TRP A 496 13.25 -23.21 9.14
CA TRP A 496 12.79 -24.28 8.24
C TRP A 496 13.52 -24.30 6.91
N ASN A 497 13.77 -23.14 6.31
CA ASN A 497 14.51 -23.08 5.05
C ASN A 497 16.03 -23.04 5.28
N SER A 498 16.77 -23.66 4.36
CA SER A 498 18.23 -23.76 4.42
C SER A 498 18.91 -23.25 3.14
N SER A 499 18.19 -22.45 2.36
CA SER A 499 18.68 -21.83 1.12
C SER A 499 18.15 -20.41 0.99
N ALA A 500 18.96 -19.54 0.40
CA ALA A 500 18.51 -18.21 0.02
C ALA A 500 17.37 -18.28 -1.01
N GLU A 501 16.59 -17.21 -1.09
CA GLU A 501 15.42 -17.04 -1.96
C GLU A 501 14.24 -17.98 -1.66
N ALA A 502 14.37 -18.90 -0.68
CA ALA A 502 13.31 -19.85 -0.34
C ALA A 502 12.14 -19.21 0.42
N ARG A 503 12.38 -18.07 1.09
CA ARG A 503 11.37 -17.26 1.75
C ARG A 503 11.71 -15.79 1.61
N LYS A 504 10.81 -15.02 1.02
CA LYS A 504 10.88 -13.58 0.82
C LYS A 504 9.51 -12.99 1.11
N PHE A 505 9.49 -11.97 1.96
CA PHE A 505 8.27 -11.33 2.39
C PHE A 505 8.48 -9.85 2.69
N ASP A 506 7.41 -9.08 2.60
CA ASP A 506 7.45 -7.66 2.93
C ASP A 506 7.04 -7.44 4.39
N VAL A 507 7.55 -6.36 4.96
CA VAL A 507 7.10 -5.87 6.27
C VAL A 507 6.70 -4.41 6.17
N ARG A 508 5.54 -4.05 6.72
CA ARG A 508 5.10 -2.67 6.87
C ARG A 508 4.93 -2.31 8.35
N ILE A 509 5.19 -1.06 8.70
CA ILE A 509 4.94 -0.50 10.03
C ILE A 509 4.05 0.73 9.86
N ASN A 510 2.87 0.72 10.48
CA ASN A 510 1.82 1.73 10.26
C ASN A 510 1.55 1.94 8.76
N GLY A 511 1.40 0.85 7.99
CA GLY A 511 1.21 0.88 6.54
C GLY A 511 2.46 1.19 5.71
N ASN A 512 3.52 1.75 6.29
CA ASN A 512 4.76 2.07 5.57
C ASN A 512 5.62 0.83 5.35
N LYS A 513 5.91 0.46 4.10
CA LYS A 513 6.80 -0.67 3.80
C LYS A 513 8.23 -0.36 4.25
N VAL A 514 8.73 -1.14 5.21
CA VAL A 514 10.06 -1.01 5.83
C VAL A 514 11.02 -2.11 5.42
N LEU A 515 10.52 -3.25 4.96
CA LEU A 515 11.29 -4.34 4.36
C LEU A 515 10.58 -4.82 3.10
N THR A 516 11.35 -5.12 2.06
CA THR A 516 10.86 -5.62 0.77
C THR A 516 11.58 -6.91 0.42
N ASP A 517 10.83 -7.95 0.05
CA ASP A 517 11.37 -9.27 -0.32
C ASP A 517 12.43 -9.78 0.69
N PHE A 518 12.15 -9.62 1.97
CA PHE A 518 13.10 -9.88 3.04
C PHE A 518 13.37 -11.38 3.20
N ASP A 519 14.62 -11.77 3.00
CA ASP A 519 15.12 -13.13 3.19
C ASP A 519 15.91 -13.24 4.49
N VAL A 520 15.27 -13.81 5.53
CA VAL A 520 15.87 -14.01 6.85
C VAL A 520 17.12 -14.90 6.77
N TYR A 521 17.15 -15.91 5.91
CA TYR A 521 18.29 -16.84 5.79
C TYR A 521 19.50 -16.15 5.15
N ALA A 522 19.28 -15.37 4.09
CA ALA A 522 20.34 -14.57 3.48
C ALA A 522 20.91 -13.55 4.49
N GLU A 523 20.03 -12.90 5.24
CA GLU A 523 20.40 -11.88 6.24
C GLU A 523 21.09 -12.46 7.48
N ALA A 524 20.82 -13.74 7.78
CA ALA A 524 21.55 -14.51 8.75
C ALA A 524 22.97 -14.91 8.29
N GLY A 525 23.41 -14.50 7.09
CA GLY A 525 24.68 -14.89 6.50
C GLY A 525 24.66 -16.34 5.99
N PHE A 526 23.52 -16.76 5.44
CA PHE A 526 23.27 -18.12 4.95
C PHE A 526 23.38 -19.19 6.05
N GLN A 527 22.90 -18.86 7.24
CA GLN A 527 22.87 -19.75 8.40
C GLN A 527 21.43 -19.96 8.85
N GLN A 528 20.98 -21.21 8.83
CA GLN A 528 19.73 -21.60 9.48
C GLN A 528 19.91 -21.53 11.00
N TYR A 529 18.83 -21.28 11.76
CA TYR A 529 18.85 -21.18 13.23
C TYR A 529 19.75 -20.05 13.76
N LYS A 530 19.80 -18.94 13.03
CA LYS A 530 20.54 -17.74 13.40
C LYS A 530 19.58 -16.58 13.55
N ALA A 531 19.68 -15.89 14.69
CA ALA A 531 18.87 -14.72 14.96
C ALA A 531 19.27 -13.56 14.04
N VAL A 532 18.26 -12.85 13.52
CA VAL A 532 18.36 -11.62 12.75
C VAL A 532 17.47 -10.58 13.42
N VAL A 533 18.00 -9.37 13.60
CA VAL A 533 17.28 -8.23 14.19
C VAL A 533 17.20 -7.10 13.18
N ARG A 534 16.03 -6.44 13.12
CA ARG A 534 15.82 -5.18 12.40
C ARG A 534 15.16 -4.17 13.31
N GLU A 535 15.65 -2.94 13.30
CA GLU A 535 15.10 -1.84 14.09
C GLU A 535 14.60 -0.75 13.16
N PHE A 536 13.44 -0.22 13.47
CA PHE A 536 12.80 0.90 12.77
C PHE A 536 12.29 1.89 13.80
N THR A 537 12.04 3.13 13.40
CA THR A 537 11.31 4.10 14.25
C THR A 537 9.99 4.46 13.61
N THR A 538 8.96 4.61 14.44
CA THR A 538 7.64 5.06 14.00
C THR A 538 7.02 5.98 15.05
N VAL A 539 6.00 6.72 14.64
CA VAL A 539 5.16 7.51 15.54
C VAL A 539 3.88 6.72 15.81
N ALA A 540 3.54 6.54 17.08
CA ALA A 540 2.25 5.99 17.46
C ALA A 540 1.18 7.09 17.33
N SER A 541 0.80 7.50 16.12
CA SER A 541 -0.10 8.64 15.89
C SER A 541 -1.45 8.50 16.59
N GLN A 542 -1.99 7.27 16.61
CA GLN A 542 -3.31 6.94 17.18
C GLN A 542 -3.21 6.23 18.55
N GLY A 543 -2.01 6.16 19.13
CA GLY A 543 -1.77 5.44 20.39
C GLY A 543 -1.59 3.93 20.25
N PHE A 544 -1.26 3.49 19.04
CA PHE A 544 -0.83 2.13 18.72
C PHE A 544 0.20 2.15 17.57
N VAL A 545 0.79 0.99 17.32
CA VAL A 545 1.62 0.70 16.14
C VAL A 545 1.14 -0.59 15.50
N THR A 546 1.00 -0.64 14.18
CA THR A 546 0.79 -1.90 13.45
C THR A 546 2.09 -2.39 12.82
N VAL A 547 2.23 -3.71 12.75
CA VAL A 547 3.31 -4.38 12.00
C VAL A 547 2.67 -5.44 11.12
N ASP A 548 2.72 -5.23 9.80
CA ASP A 548 2.09 -6.06 8.79
C ASP A 548 3.15 -6.89 8.07
N PHE A 549 2.84 -8.15 7.80
CA PHE A 549 3.67 -9.05 7.03
C PHE A 549 2.86 -9.59 5.86
N SER A 550 3.37 -9.45 4.64
CA SER A 550 2.73 -9.97 3.42
C SER A 550 3.70 -10.84 2.65
N ALA A 551 3.19 -11.84 1.93
CA ALA A 551 3.98 -12.63 1.01
C ALA A 551 4.77 -11.73 0.06
N GLY A 552 6.03 -12.08 -0.16
CA GLY A 552 6.83 -11.52 -1.23
C GLY A 552 6.91 -12.54 -2.35
N SER A 553 8.01 -12.51 -3.09
CA SER A 553 8.22 -13.38 -4.24
C SER A 553 8.46 -14.86 -3.91
N ALA A 554 8.51 -15.25 -2.61
CA ALA A 554 8.68 -16.66 -2.22
C ALA A 554 8.13 -16.99 -0.82
N SER A 555 7.25 -17.98 -0.71
CA SER A 555 6.74 -18.55 0.56
C SER A 555 6.04 -17.54 1.50
N VAL A 556 5.63 -18.02 2.67
CA VAL A 556 4.86 -17.27 3.68
C VAL A 556 5.77 -16.41 4.58
N PRO A 557 5.32 -15.30 5.18
CA PRO A 557 6.13 -14.53 6.12
C PRO A 557 6.36 -15.27 7.44
N ILE A 558 7.39 -14.85 8.19
CA ILE A 558 7.77 -15.40 9.49
C ILE A 558 8.26 -14.29 10.44
N ILE A 559 7.92 -14.36 11.72
CA ILE A 559 8.44 -13.49 12.78
C ILE A 559 8.56 -14.26 14.11
N SER A 560 9.64 -14.05 14.86
CA SER A 560 9.87 -14.68 16.17
C SER A 560 9.53 -13.79 17.36
N GLY A 561 9.67 -12.48 17.21
CA GLY A 561 9.28 -11.54 18.27
C GLY A 561 9.28 -10.10 17.81
N ILE A 562 8.58 -9.26 18.55
CA ILE A 562 8.46 -7.83 18.29
C ILE A 562 8.65 -7.09 19.61
N GLU A 563 9.48 -6.05 19.63
CA GLU A 563 9.55 -5.06 20.71
C GLU A 563 9.14 -3.67 20.19
N VAL A 564 8.47 -2.89 21.03
CA VAL A 564 8.15 -1.48 20.80
C VAL A 564 8.57 -0.68 22.03
N ILE A 565 9.54 0.23 21.85
CA ILE A 565 10.30 0.87 22.93
C ILE A 565 10.21 2.40 22.80
N ALA A 566 9.74 3.09 23.84
CA ALA A 566 9.63 4.55 23.84
C ALA A 566 11.01 5.23 23.84
N GLY A 567 11.11 6.37 23.15
CA GLY A 567 12.28 7.26 23.26
C GLY A 567 13.46 6.92 22.34
N GLY A 568 13.23 6.28 21.21
CA GLY A 568 14.27 6.11 20.17
C GLY A 568 14.74 7.44 19.61
N SER A 569 16.06 7.66 19.50
CA SER A 569 16.61 8.73 18.67
C SER A 569 16.32 8.42 17.19
N PRO A 570 15.86 9.38 16.36
CA PRO A 570 15.58 9.12 14.96
C PRO A 570 16.86 8.65 14.26
N PRO A 571 16.88 7.45 13.64
CA PRO A 571 17.83 7.16 12.58
C PRO A 571 17.50 8.05 11.37
N PRO A 572 18.42 8.21 10.40
CA PRO A 572 18.07 8.83 9.13
C PRO A 572 16.84 8.10 8.54
N PRO A 573 16.00 8.77 7.73
CA PRO A 573 14.88 8.12 7.06
C PRO A 573 15.34 6.81 6.40
N PRO A 574 14.54 5.73 6.40
CA PRO A 574 14.84 4.61 5.52
C PRO A 574 14.90 5.19 4.11
N ALA A 575 16.07 5.16 3.49
CA ALA A 575 16.16 5.56 2.09
C ALA A 575 15.25 4.59 1.31
N PRO A 576 14.27 5.08 0.52
CA PRO A 576 13.61 4.22 -0.45
C PRO A 576 14.72 3.55 -1.26
N THR A 577 14.63 2.24 -1.52
CA THR A 577 15.62 1.49 -2.30
C THR A 577 15.98 2.27 -3.56
N PRO A 578 17.14 2.97 -3.60
CA PRO A 578 17.40 3.82 -4.74
C PRO A 578 17.70 2.88 -5.90
N ASN A 579 17.23 3.21 -7.10
CA ASN A 579 17.92 2.78 -8.30
C ASN A 579 19.04 3.81 -8.57
N PRO A 580 20.07 3.48 -9.38
CA PRO A 580 20.90 4.53 -9.96
C PRO A 580 19.98 5.56 -10.64
N ILE A 581 20.27 6.87 -10.52
CA ILE A 581 19.37 7.88 -11.10
C ILE A 581 19.18 7.64 -12.59
N ASN A 582 17.95 7.25 -12.92
CA ASN A 582 17.46 7.13 -14.26
C ASN A 582 16.92 8.49 -14.69
N LEU A 583 17.68 9.20 -15.52
CA LEU A 583 17.34 10.51 -16.07
C LEU A 583 16.07 10.48 -16.94
N ALA A 584 15.65 9.28 -17.37
CA ALA A 584 14.41 9.09 -18.10
C ALA A 584 13.17 9.25 -17.20
N ILE A 585 13.26 8.95 -15.90
CA ILE A 585 12.11 8.99 -14.99
C ILE A 585 11.60 10.44 -14.88
N GLY A 586 10.33 10.63 -15.21
CA GLY A 586 9.68 11.94 -15.21
C GLY A 586 9.98 12.83 -16.42
N ALA A 587 10.82 12.38 -17.37
CA ALA A 587 10.99 13.06 -18.64
C ALA A 587 9.69 12.97 -19.48
N ALA A 588 9.37 14.03 -20.23
CA ALA A 588 8.21 14.00 -21.10
C ALA A 588 8.47 13.03 -22.26
N ALA A 589 7.67 11.97 -22.35
CA ALA A 589 7.83 10.94 -23.37
C ALA A 589 6.79 11.10 -24.48
N SER A 590 7.21 10.83 -25.71
CA SER A 590 6.31 10.72 -26.87
C SER A 590 6.84 9.69 -27.85
N ALA A 591 5.96 9.19 -28.70
CA ALA A 591 6.31 8.19 -29.70
C ALA A 591 5.67 8.52 -31.05
N SER A 592 6.16 7.91 -32.11
CA SER A 592 5.57 7.97 -33.45
C SER A 592 4.14 7.46 -33.49
N SER A 593 3.84 6.42 -32.69
CA SER A 593 2.52 5.83 -32.57
C SER A 593 2.34 5.12 -31.24
N GLN A 594 1.08 4.86 -30.86
CA GLN A 594 0.74 4.04 -29.70
C GLN A 594 -0.62 3.38 -29.91
N VAL A 595 -0.74 2.08 -29.61
CA VAL A 595 -1.96 1.31 -29.94
C VAL A 595 -3.17 1.72 -29.08
N LEU A 596 -2.92 2.04 -27.79
CA LEU A 596 -3.89 2.48 -26.79
C LEU A 596 -3.16 3.33 -25.74
N ASN A 597 -3.91 4.11 -24.96
CA ASN A 597 -3.34 4.94 -23.88
C ASN A 597 -2.67 4.10 -22.77
N THR A 598 -3.09 2.84 -22.58
CA THR A 598 -2.44 1.88 -21.66
C THR A 598 -1.02 1.52 -22.07
N TYR A 599 -0.66 1.75 -23.34
CA TYR A 599 0.68 1.53 -23.89
C TYR A 599 1.35 2.82 -24.37
N ALA A 600 1.03 3.94 -23.72
CA ALA A 600 1.56 5.24 -24.10
C ALA A 600 3.09 5.31 -23.92
N ALA A 601 3.72 6.26 -24.62
CA ALA A 601 5.18 6.44 -24.59
C ALA A 601 5.77 6.57 -23.18
N TYR A 602 5.05 7.23 -22.26
CA TYR A 602 5.54 7.45 -20.89
C TYR A 602 5.60 6.18 -20.02
N LYS A 603 4.98 5.09 -20.48
CA LYS A 603 5.06 3.77 -19.85
C LYS A 603 6.39 3.06 -20.05
N ALA A 604 7.26 3.61 -20.89
CA ALA A 604 8.61 3.10 -21.08
C ALA A 604 9.65 3.87 -20.28
N ASN A 605 9.28 4.89 -19.50
CA ASN A 605 10.22 5.64 -18.66
C ASN A 605 9.63 5.97 -17.28
N ASP A 606 8.67 5.18 -16.82
CA ASP A 606 8.06 5.29 -15.49
C ASP A 606 8.87 4.52 -14.41
N GLY A 607 9.90 3.77 -14.82
CA GLY A 607 10.75 2.98 -13.94
C GLY A 607 10.21 1.57 -13.67
N ASP A 608 9.05 1.20 -14.23
CA ASP A 608 8.50 -0.15 -14.15
C ASP A 608 8.89 -0.97 -15.38
N SER A 609 10.02 -1.66 -15.26
CA SER A 609 10.54 -2.50 -16.33
C SER A 609 9.79 -3.84 -16.53
N THR A 610 8.67 -4.08 -15.85
CA THR A 610 8.04 -5.40 -15.74
C THR A 610 6.57 -5.43 -16.09
N THR A 611 5.81 -4.37 -15.78
CA THR A 611 4.35 -4.38 -15.89
C THR A 611 3.78 -3.35 -16.85
N THR A 612 4.52 -2.28 -17.16
CA THR A 612 4.10 -1.22 -18.09
C THR A 612 5.05 -1.10 -19.28
N ARG A 613 4.51 -0.79 -20.46
CA ARG A 613 5.33 -0.65 -21.67
C ARG A 613 4.72 0.30 -22.68
N TRP A 614 5.58 0.92 -23.48
CA TRP A 614 5.16 1.47 -24.75
C TRP A 614 4.92 0.35 -25.78
N LEU A 615 3.90 0.50 -26.62
CA LEU A 615 3.57 -0.42 -27.71
C LEU A 615 3.10 0.37 -28.93
N ALA A 616 3.85 0.25 -30.04
CA ALA A 616 3.50 0.89 -31.31
C ALA A 616 2.22 0.30 -31.93
N ASN A 617 1.65 1.00 -32.91
CA ASN A 617 0.42 0.60 -33.60
C ASN A 617 0.53 -0.79 -34.25
N ALA A 618 -0.59 -1.51 -34.30
CA ALA A 618 -0.64 -2.80 -34.99
C ALA A 618 -0.26 -2.64 -36.48
N GLY A 619 0.62 -3.52 -36.98
CA GLY A 619 1.14 -3.46 -38.35
C GLY A 619 2.27 -2.45 -38.58
N SER A 620 2.65 -1.67 -37.57
CA SER A 620 3.85 -0.82 -37.61
C SER A 620 5.14 -1.61 -37.35
N GLY A 621 6.29 -0.98 -37.59
CA GLY A 621 7.59 -1.65 -37.46
C GLY A 621 8.76 -0.70 -37.67
N VAL A 622 9.35 -0.75 -38.86
CA VAL A 622 10.48 0.10 -39.26
C VAL A 622 10.05 1.57 -39.30
N GLY A 623 10.85 2.44 -38.69
CA GLY A 623 10.61 3.90 -38.64
C GLY A 623 9.86 4.37 -37.39
N GLU A 624 9.37 3.46 -36.55
CA GLU A 624 8.82 3.81 -35.25
C GLU A 624 9.92 4.39 -34.34
N TRP A 625 9.55 5.36 -33.50
CA TRP A 625 10.45 5.97 -32.54
C TRP A 625 9.76 6.23 -31.20
N LEU A 626 10.55 6.18 -30.13
CA LEU A 626 10.17 6.55 -28.77
C LEU A 626 11.20 7.58 -28.28
N GLN A 627 10.75 8.78 -27.92
CA GLN A 627 11.61 9.88 -27.50
C GLN A 627 11.30 10.35 -26.09
N LEU A 628 12.34 10.87 -25.44
CA LEU A 628 12.30 11.49 -24.13
C LEU A 628 12.79 12.94 -24.26
N ASP A 629 12.06 13.86 -23.64
CA ASP A 629 12.41 15.26 -23.52
C ASP A 629 12.65 15.61 -22.05
N PHE A 630 13.89 15.96 -21.74
CA PHE A 630 14.33 16.27 -20.38
C PHE A 630 13.96 17.71 -19.95
N GLY A 631 13.41 18.52 -20.85
CA GLY A 631 13.07 19.95 -20.63
C GLY A 631 14.28 20.87 -20.44
N SER A 632 15.48 20.30 -20.25
CA SER A 632 16.75 20.98 -20.06
C SER A 632 17.89 20.06 -20.51
N ASN A 633 19.07 20.62 -20.77
CA ASN A 633 20.23 19.80 -21.15
C ASN A 633 20.67 18.90 -20.00
N LYS A 634 20.77 17.59 -20.27
CA LYS A 634 21.31 16.58 -19.36
C LYS A 634 22.52 15.92 -20.00
N THR A 635 23.52 15.59 -19.18
CA THR A 635 24.67 14.78 -19.61
C THR A 635 24.39 13.31 -19.35
N PHE A 636 24.59 12.46 -20.35
CA PHE A 636 24.36 11.02 -20.25
C PHE A 636 25.29 10.26 -21.21
N ASN A 637 25.55 8.99 -20.91
CA ASN A 637 26.49 8.16 -21.66
C ASN A 637 26.06 6.67 -21.75
N THR A 638 24.89 6.35 -21.17
CA THR A 638 24.40 4.97 -21.06
C THR A 638 22.89 4.93 -21.24
N THR A 639 22.40 3.96 -22.00
CA THR A 639 20.97 3.59 -22.05
C THR A 639 20.78 2.14 -21.62
N ARG A 640 19.68 1.87 -20.91
CA ARG A 640 19.25 0.51 -20.58
C ARG A 640 17.84 0.30 -21.10
N LEU A 641 17.73 -0.56 -22.09
CA LEU A 641 16.50 -0.85 -22.81
C LEU A 641 15.99 -2.22 -22.41
N LYS A 642 14.68 -2.37 -22.28
CA LYS A 642 14.04 -3.67 -22.11
C LYS A 642 12.86 -3.78 -23.05
N GLU A 643 12.86 -4.82 -23.87
CA GLU A 643 11.88 -4.99 -24.93
C GLU A 643 10.75 -5.93 -24.54
N GLY A 644 9.54 -5.63 -25.02
CA GLY A 644 8.41 -6.54 -25.01
C GLY A 644 8.37 -7.40 -26.26
N ASN A 645 8.34 -8.73 -26.08
CA ASN A 645 8.16 -9.73 -27.13
C ASN A 645 9.28 -9.84 -28.19
N ASN A 646 10.44 -9.20 -28.00
CA ASN A 646 11.64 -9.36 -28.83
C ASN A 646 11.38 -9.23 -30.36
N ARG A 647 10.79 -8.11 -30.78
CA ARG A 647 10.38 -7.83 -32.16
C ARG A 647 11.31 -6.84 -32.88
N ILE A 648 12.12 -6.07 -32.17
CA ILE A 648 13.13 -5.15 -32.70
C ILE A 648 14.38 -5.97 -33.02
N SER A 649 14.77 -5.96 -34.30
CA SER A 649 15.99 -6.61 -34.80
C SER A 649 17.05 -5.62 -35.26
N GLY A 650 16.71 -4.33 -35.30
CA GLY A 650 17.67 -3.25 -35.45
C GLY A 650 17.13 -1.91 -34.97
N TYR A 651 18.00 -1.11 -34.38
CA TYR A 651 17.65 0.22 -33.87
C TYR A 651 18.85 1.18 -33.85
N LYS A 652 18.53 2.45 -33.62
CA LYS A 652 19.46 3.52 -33.30
C LYS A 652 19.09 4.16 -31.97
N ILE A 653 20.09 4.62 -31.24
CA ILE A 653 19.92 5.58 -30.15
C ILE A 653 20.45 6.91 -30.65
N GLN A 654 19.64 7.95 -30.53
CA GLN A 654 19.97 9.28 -31.04
C GLN A 654 19.72 10.34 -29.98
N TYR A 655 20.49 11.42 -30.03
CA TYR A 655 20.24 12.63 -29.24
C TYR A 655 19.98 13.83 -30.14
N LEU A 656 19.28 14.82 -29.61
CA LEU A 656 19.04 16.06 -30.31
C LEU A 656 20.22 17.03 -30.09
N ASN A 657 20.96 17.32 -31.15
CA ASN A 657 22.00 18.33 -31.17
C ASN A 657 21.51 19.56 -31.95
N GLY A 658 21.18 20.64 -31.23
CA GLY A 658 20.49 21.79 -31.80
C GLY A 658 19.12 21.37 -32.36
N SER A 659 18.98 21.36 -33.69
CA SER A 659 17.78 20.93 -34.40
C SER A 659 17.93 19.60 -35.14
N THR A 660 19.06 18.90 -34.98
CA THR A 660 19.39 17.68 -35.74
C THR A 660 19.55 16.48 -34.83
N TRP A 661 18.95 15.34 -35.22
CA TRP A 661 19.15 14.06 -34.54
C TRP A 661 20.49 13.45 -34.95
N THR A 662 21.34 13.13 -33.98
CA THR A 662 22.66 12.54 -34.18
C THR A 662 22.72 11.15 -33.55
N ASP A 663 23.29 10.18 -34.26
CA ASP A 663 23.42 8.79 -33.80
C ASP A 663 24.46 8.66 -32.68
N LEU A 664 24.05 8.12 -31.54
CA LEU A 664 24.93 7.60 -30.47
C LEU A 664 25.23 6.12 -30.72
N ILE A 665 24.20 5.37 -31.12
CA ILE A 665 24.30 4.00 -31.60
C ILE A 665 23.68 3.97 -33.00
N SER A 666 24.47 3.61 -34.01
CA SER A 666 24.03 3.63 -35.42
C SER A 666 23.57 2.27 -35.95
N ASN A 667 24.02 1.17 -35.32
CA ASN A 667 23.85 -0.21 -35.78
C ASN A 667 23.41 -1.15 -34.64
N GLY A 668 22.48 -0.71 -33.79
CA GLY A 668 21.91 -1.56 -32.74
C GLY A 668 21.17 -2.74 -33.37
N THR A 669 21.23 -3.91 -32.72
CA THR A 669 20.62 -5.15 -33.22
C THR A 669 19.37 -5.50 -32.39
N THR A 670 19.38 -6.61 -31.65
CA THR A 670 18.25 -7.02 -30.80
C THR A 670 18.38 -6.40 -29.41
N ILE A 671 17.26 -5.92 -28.85
CA ILE A 671 17.21 -5.39 -27.48
C ILE A 671 16.96 -6.55 -26.49
N GLY A 672 15.98 -7.40 -26.76
CA GLY A 672 15.75 -8.59 -25.93
C GLY A 672 15.25 -8.28 -24.52
N THR A 673 15.52 -9.19 -23.58
CA THR A 673 15.12 -9.07 -22.17
C THR A 673 15.88 -8.00 -21.38
N GLY A 674 16.87 -7.36 -22.00
CA GLY A 674 17.66 -6.28 -21.42
C GLY A 674 18.90 -5.99 -22.27
N LYS A 675 19.05 -4.74 -22.70
CA LYS A 675 20.20 -4.26 -23.47
C LYS A 675 20.77 -3.01 -22.81
N THR A 676 22.06 -3.03 -22.54
CA THR A 676 22.80 -1.83 -22.16
C THR A 676 23.60 -1.37 -23.37
N ASP A 677 23.45 -0.10 -23.72
CA ASP A 677 24.28 0.56 -24.71
C ASP A 677 25.07 1.68 -24.04
N THR A 678 26.35 1.75 -24.36
CA THR A 678 27.27 2.77 -23.85
C THR A 678 27.86 3.56 -25.00
N PHE A 679 28.11 4.83 -24.77
CA PHE A 679 28.61 5.77 -25.77
C PHE A 679 29.36 6.92 -25.09
N PRO A 680 30.19 7.70 -25.82
CA PRO A 680 30.83 8.89 -25.25
C PRO A 680 29.79 9.83 -24.63
N ALA A 681 30.11 10.42 -23.49
CA ALA A 681 29.18 11.31 -22.79
C ALA A 681 28.76 12.48 -23.70
N VAL A 682 27.45 12.69 -23.81
CA VAL A 682 26.86 13.81 -24.54
C VAL A 682 25.96 14.62 -23.63
N THR A 683 25.82 15.90 -23.94
CA THR A 683 24.89 16.81 -23.25
C THR A 683 23.79 17.23 -24.21
N ALA A 684 22.55 16.87 -23.90
CA ALA A 684 21.41 17.10 -24.78
C ALA A 684 20.09 17.27 -24.02
N SER A 685 19.11 17.92 -24.65
CA SER A 685 17.76 18.06 -24.09
C SER A 685 16.82 16.91 -24.44
N LYS A 686 17.13 16.13 -25.49
CA LYS A 686 16.33 14.98 -25.91
C LYS A 686 17.18 13.79 -26.33
N ILE A 687 16.62 12.60 -26.11
CA ILE A 687 17.13 11.32 -26.60
C ILE A 687 15.97 10.52 -27.20
N ARG A 688 16.23 9.68 -28.20
CA ARG A 688 15.24 8.74 -28.74
C ARG A 688 15.82 7.40 -29.12
N LEU A 689 14.98 6.39 -29.01
CA LEU A 689 15.09 5.11 -29.69
C LEU A 689 14.42 5.22 -31.06
N TYR A 690 15.13 4.84 -32.12
CA TYR A 690 14.60 4.83 -33.49
C TYR A 690 14.74 3.41 -34.08
N VAL A 691 13.63 2.78 -34.44
CA VAL A 691 13.59 1.39 -34.91
C VAL A 691 13.93 1.32 -36.40
N THR A 692 14.97 0.56 -36.76
CA THR A 692 15.45 0.41 -38.13
C THR A 692 15.16 -0.95 -38.75
N ALA A 693 14.90 -1.98 -37.93
CA ALA A 693 14.48 -3.30 -38.41
C ALA A 693 13.63 -4.02 -37.35
N THR A 694 12.67 -4.81 -37.81
CA THR A 694 11.80 -5.63 -36.96
C THR A 694 11.72 -7.06 -37.49
N VAL A 695 11.42 -8.01 -36.62
CA VAL A 695 11.09 -9.41 -36.93
C VAL A 695 9.67 -9.73 -36.46
N ILE A 696 9.02 -10.69 -37.11
CA ILE A 696 7.72 -11.19 -36.65
C ILE A 696 7.95 -12.13 -35.47
N ASN A 697 7.38 -11.79 -34.32
CA ASN A 697 7.36 -12.64 -33.15
C ASN A 697 5.97 -12.61 -32.49
N ASN A 698 5.43 -13.77 -32.15
CA ASN A 698 4.05 -13.96 -31.70
C ASN A 698 3.03 -13.29 -32.65
N GLY A 699 3.19 -13.52 -33.97
CA GLY A 699 2.26 -13.03 -34.99
C GLY A 699 2.28 -11.52 -35.26
N SER A 700 3.21 -10.76 -34.68
CA SER A 700 3.32 -9.30 -34.89
C SER A 700 4.77 -8.84 -34.97
N SER A 701 5.02 -7.76 -35.69
CA SER A 701 6.32 -7.06 -35.79
C SER A 701 6.38 -5.75 -35.02
N GLN A 702 5.30 -5.37 -34.32
CA GLN A 702 5.20 -4.04 -33.69
C GLN A 702 6.18 -3.89 -32.51
N PRO A 703 7.01 -2.81 -32.49
CA PRO A 703 7.94 -2.54 -31.41
C PRO A 703 7.25 -2.34 -30.06
N SER A 704 7.91 -2.78 -28.99
CA SER A 704 7.42 -2.60 -27.62
C SER A 704 8.56 -2.46 -26.64
N ILE A 705 8.49 -1.48 -25.74
CA ILE A 705 9.57 -1.19 -24.78
C ILE A 705 8.97 -1.11 -23.38
N TRP A 706 9.37 -2.03 -22.51
CA TRP A 706 9.04 -1.99 -21.08
C TRP A 706 9.81 -0.88 -20.37
N GLU A 707 11.07 -0.66 -20.74
CA GLU A 707 11.88 0.37 -20.12
C GLU A 707 12.89 0.95 -21.11
N PHE A 708 13.02 2.28 -21.07
CA PHE A 708 13.98 3.11 -21.76
C PHE A 708 14.68 3.98 -20.72
N GLY A 709 15.58 3.36 -19.97
CA GLY A 709 16.37 4.04 -18.96
C GLY A 709 17.56 4.79 -19.57
N VAL A 710 17.87 5.96 -19.01
CA VAL A 710 18.97 6.84 -19.44
C VAL A 710 19.81 7.21 -18.22
N TYR A 711 21.12 7.02 -18.29
CA TYR A 711 22.01 7.17 -17.15
C TYR A 711 23.31 7.91 -17.52
N ASN A 712 23.93 8.52 -16.51
CA ASN A 712 25.27 9.10 -16.59
C ASN A 712 26.23 8.33 -15.68
N ASN A 713 26.83 7.25 -16.19
CA ASN A 713 27.80 6.46 -15.44
C ASN A 713 29.15 7.16 -15.46
N LEU A 714 29.53 7.78 -14.35
CA LEU A 714 30.78 8.54 -14.18
C LEU A 714 32.02 7.65 -14.23
N ALA A 715 31.88 6.35 -13.99
CA ALA A 715 32.99 5.39 -14.07
C ALA A 715 33.25 4.90 -15.49
N LEU A 716 32.29 5.03 -16.41
CA LEU A 716 32.40 4.47 -17.76
C LEU A 716 33.62 5.05 -18.50
N GLY A 717 34.57 4.17 -18.85
CA GLY A 717 35.79 4.56 -19.57
C GLY A 717 36.78 5.42 -18.77
N ALA A 718 36.51 5.67 -17.48
CA ALA A 718 37.46 6.33 -16.58
C ALA A 718 38.69 5.44 -16.32
N THR A 719 39.78 6.03 -15.80
CA THR A 719 41.01 5.27 -15.55
C THR A 719 40.78 4.27 -14.42
N ALA A 720 40.80 2.98 -14.74
CA ALA A 720 40.62 1.91 -13.77
C ALA A 720 41.96 1.25 -13.41
N SER A 721 42.12 0.89 -12.14
CA SER A 721 43.27 0.14 -11.63
C SER A 721 42.82 -0.82 -10.53
N ALA A 722 43.59 -1.88 -10.28
CA ALA A 722 43.29 -2.84 -9.23
C ALA A 722 44.55 -3.22 -8.46
N SER A 723 44.37 -3.78 -7.25
CA SER A 723 45.45 -4.34 -6.44
C SER A 723 46.24 -5.42 -7.17
N SER A 724 45.52 -6.25 -7.92
CA SER A 724 46.06 -7.36 -8.68
C SER A 724 45.12 -7.73 -9.83
N GLN A 725 45.61 -8.53 -10.78
CA GLN A 725 44.79 -9.10 -11.84
C GLN A 725 45.21 -10.53 -12.14
N TRP A 726 44.25 -11.39 -12.49
CA TRP A 726 44.49 -12.80 -12.80
C TRP A 726 45.37 -12.99 -14.06
N ASP A 727 45.06 -12.24 -15.11
CA ASP A 727 45.79 -12.24 -16.39
C ASP A 727 45.62 -10.90 -17.12
N ASN A 728 46.13 -10.83 -18.37
CA ASN A 728 46.09 -9.63 -19.20
C ASN A 728 44.73 -9.39 -19.89
N ILE A 729 43.73 -10.24 -19.67
CA ILE A 729 42.39 -10.14 -20.25
C ILE A 729 41.40 -9.65 -19.18
N LEU A 730 41.51 -10.14 -17.94
CA LEU A 730 40.62 -9.84 -16.81
C LEU A 730 41.09 -8.61 -16.00
N THR A 731 41.44 -7.54 -16.72
CA THR A 731 42.03 -6.31 -16.17
C THR A 731 40.99 -5.41 -15.49
N ALA A 732 41.44 -4.46 -14.68
CA ALA A 732 40.56 -3.51 -13.98
C ALA A 732 39.61 -2.72 -14.91
N SER A 733 40.06 -2.38 -16.12
CA SER A 733 39.23 -1.65 -17.10
C SER A 733 38.07 -2.45 -17.67
N LYS A 734 38.02 -3.76 -17.40
CA LYS A 734 36.90 -4.63 -17.77
C LYS A 734 35.72 -4.57 -16.82
N ALA A 735 35.86 -3.86 -15.71
CA ALA A 735 34.80 -3.63 -14.75
C ALA A 735 34.21 -2.22 -14.85
N ASN A 736 34.56 -1.44 -15.86
CA ASN A 736 33.95 -0.14 -16.13
C ASN A 736 33.84 0.16 -17.63
N ASP A 737 33.76 -0.89 -18.44
CA ASP A 737 33.62 -0.78 -19.90
C ASP A 737 32.16 -0.87 -20.37
N GLY A 738 31.23 -1.08 -19.44
CA GLY A 738 29.80 -1.14 -19.73
C GLY A 738 29.35 -2.49 -20.28
N SER A 739 30.22 -3.51 -20.28
CA SER A 739 29.92 -4.83 -20.83
C SER A 739 29.81 -5.89 -19.73
N MET A 740 28.60 -6.43 -19.57
CA MET A 740 28.33 -7.57 -18.68
C MET A 740 28.97 -8.89 -19.12
N SER A 741 29.67 -8.90 -20.26
CA SER A 741 30.37 -10.08 -20.80
C SER A 741 31.86 -10.10 -20.47
N THR A 742 32.36 -9.00 -19.92
CA THR A 742 33.74 -8.78 -19.49
C THR A 742 33.74 -8.55 -17.99
N ARG A 743 34.90 -8.74 -17.35
CA ARG A 743 35.03 -8.56 -15.90
C ARG A 743 36.48 -8.40 -15.48
N TRP A 744 36.68 -7.80 -14.32
CA TRP A 744 37.93 -7.88 -13.58
C TRP A 744 37.97 -9.15 -12.72
N ASN A 745 39.14 -9.76 -12.61
CA ASN A 745 39.46 -10.78 -11.61
C ASN A 745 40.74 -10.39 -10.88
N SER A 746 40.72 -10.50 -9.57
CA SER A 746 41.95 -10.46 -8.76
C SER A 746 42.88 -11.66 -9.05
N ALA A 747 44.13 -11.58 -8.60
CA ALA A 747 45.12 -12.64 -8.78
C ALA A 747 44.72 -13.96 -8.08
N SER A 748 45.27 -15.06 -8.58
CA SER A 748 44.94 -16.40 -8.08
C SER A 748 45.25 -16.57 -6.60
N GLY A 749 44.34 -17.23 -5.89
CA GLY A 749 44.46 -17.53 -4.45
C GLY A 749 44.10 -16.38 -3.50
N THR A 750 43.81 -15.18 -4.02
CA THR A 750 43.42 -14.03 -3.19
C THR A 750 41.95 -14.12 -2.76
N ARG A 751 41.65 -13.70 -1.53
CA ARG A 751 40.29 -13.76 -0.94
C ARG A 751 39.93 -12.58 -0.04
N ALA A 752 40.85 -11.66 0.21
CA ALA A 752 40.66 -10.48 1.05
C ALA A 752 41.78 -9.47 0.74
N GLY A 753 41.52 -8.17 0.94
CA GLY A 753 42.50 -7.11 0.72
C GLY A 753 42.64 -6.65 -0.74
N GLU A 754 41.92 -7.29 -1.65
CA GLU A 754 41.88 -6.90 -3.06
C GLU A 754 41.02 -5.66 -3.27
N TRP A 755 41.36 -4.82 -4.22
CA TRP A 755 40.58 -3.63 -4.55
C TRP A 755 40.56 -3.34 -6.05
N LEU A 756 39.45 -2.76 -6.48
CA LEU A 756 39.23 -2.20 -7.82
C LEU A 756 38.91 -0.72 -7.66
N GLN A 757 39.63 0.15 -8.35
CA GLN A 757 39.56 1.60 -8.22
C GLN A 757 39.27 2.28 -9.55
N ILE A 758 38.48 3.34 -9.50
CA ILE A 758 38.29 4.33 -10.55
C ILE A 758 38.97 5.64 -10.15
N ASP A 759 39.75 6.21 -11.07
CA ASP A 759 40.29 7.56 -11.01
C ASP A 759 39.59 8.43 -12.07
N PHE A 760 38.87 9.44 -11.60
CA PHE A 760 38.15 10.38 -12.45
C PHE A 760 39.05 11.44 -13.09
N GLY A 761 40.33 11.53 -12.67
CA GLY A 761 41.28 12.54 -13.13
C GLY A 761 41.04 13.97 -12.62
N GLN A 762 39.86 14.22 -12.05
CA GLN A 762 39.42 15.51 -11.52
C GLN A 762 38.44 15.30 -10.37
N PRO A 763 38.24 16.32 -9.50
CA PRO A 763 37.22 16.25 -8.46
C PRO A 763 35.85 16.00 -9.07
N THR A 764 35.23 14.87 -8.71
CA THR A 764 33.92 14.44 -9.20
C THR A 764 33.01 14.21 -8.01
N THR A 765 31.83 14.81 -8.03
CA THR A 765 30.79 14.58 -7.02
C THR A 765 30.00 13.33 -7.38
N PHE A 766 29.79 12.42 -6.43
CA PHE A 766 28.99 11.22 -6.58
C PHE A 766 28.43 10.76 -5.23
N ASN A 767 27.35 9.98 -5.28
CA ASN A 767 26.64 9.51 -4.09
C ASN A 767 26.03 8.12 -4.24
N GLN A 768 26.26 7.47 -5.38
CA GLN A 768 25.73 6.15 -5.71
C GLN A 768 26.79 5.29 -6.42
N VAL A 769 26.89 4.02 -6.04
CA VAL A 769 27.77 3.02 -6.67
C VAL A 769 27.01 1.74 -6.93
N VAL A 770 26.95 1.30 -8.18
CA VAL A 770 26.43 -0.02 -8.56
C VAL A 770 27.60 -0.97 -8.79
N THR A 771 27.55 -2.15 -8.19
CA THR A 771 28.54 -3.20 -8.36
C THR A 771 27.86 -4.49 -8.80
N ARG A 772 28.40 -5.16 -9.82
CA ARG A 772 27.84 -6.39 -10.36
C ARG A 772 28.86 -7.52 -10.33
N GLU A 773 28.44 -8.62 -9.74
CA GLU A 773 29.16 -9.87 -9.65
C GLU A 773 28.26 -10.97 -10.23
N GLN A 774 27.97 -10.84 -11.53
CA GLN A 774 27.03 -11.71 -12.24
C GLN A 774 27.69 -13.03 -12.67
N SER A 775 28.93 -12.97 -13.17
CA SER A 775 29.64 -14.15 -13.66
C SER A 775 29.83 -15.20 -12.57
N TYR A 776 30.28 -14.77 -11.39
CA TYR A 776 30.50 -15.65 -10.25
C TYR A 776 30.38 -14.90 -8.91
N GLN A 777 29.35 -15.22 -8.13
CA GLN A 777 29.12 -14.61 -6.82
C GLN A 777 30.06 -15.21 -5.76
N ARG A 778 31.16 -14.53 -5.47
CA ARG A 778 32.27 -15.02 -4.64
C ARG A 778 32.57 -14.10 -3.47
N ILE A 779 32.24 -12.82 -3.55
CA ILE A 779 32.52 -11.84 -2.51
C ILE A 779 31.57 -12.04 -1.33
N THR A 780 32.13 -12.21 -0.14
CA THR A 780 31.40 -12.41 1.13
C THR A 780 31.55 -11.21 2.08
N GLY A 781 32.26 -10.17 1.65
CA GLY A 781 32.50 -8.95 2.41
C GLY A 781 33.21 -7.90 1.56
N TYR A 782 32.71 -6.66 1.56
CA TYR A 782 33.30 -5.55 0.84
C TYR A 782 33.01 -4.18 1.49
N LYS A 783 33.72 -3.16 1.00
CA LYS A 783 33.52 -1.75 1.27
C LYS A 783 33.56 -0.92 -0.01
N ILE A 784 32.78 0.15 -0.05
CA ILE A 784 32.94 1.25 -1.02
C ILE A 784 33.68 2.37 -0.31
N GLN A 785 34.72 2.91 -0.94
CA GLN A 785 35.56 3.94 -0.34
C GLN A 785 35.87 5.06 -1.33
N TYR A 786 36.03 6.30 -0.84
CA TYR A 786 36.63 7.38 -1.62
C TYR A 786 37.98 7.80 -1.05
N PHE A 787 38.81 8.41 -1.89
CA PHE A 787 40.09 8.97 -1.45
C PHE A 787 39.93 10.46 -1.14
N ASN A 788 40.24 10.86 0.09
CA ASN A 788 40.13 12.26 0.53
C ASN A 788 41.39 13.11 0.25
N GLY A 789 42.39 12.55 -0.44
CA GLY A 789 43.70 13.17 -0.67
C GLY A 789 44.82 12.61 0.22
N SER A 790 44.49 11.91 1.31
CA SER A 790 45.46 11.32 2.23
C SER A 790 45.17 9.87 2.60
N SER A 791 43.88 9.50 2.72
CA SER A 791 43.44 8.18 3.12
C SER A 791 42.15 7.77 2.41
N TRP A 792 41.87 6.47 2.47
CA TRP A 792 40.61 5.89 2.01
C TRP A 792 39.57 5.97 3.12
N ILE A 793 38.40 6.53 2.81
CA ILE A 793 37.29 6.73 3.73
C ILE A 793 36.13 5.84 3.30
N ASP A 794 35.57 5.09 4.25
CA ASP A 794 34.42 4.19 4.04
C ASP A 794 33.16 5.00 3.74
N LEU A 795 32.49 4.64 2.64
CA LEU A 795 31.18 5.17 2.21
C LEU A 795 30.06 4.17 2.48
N ALA A 796 30.33 2.89 2.23
CA ALA A 796 29.39 1.80 2.43
C ALA A 796 30.13 0.48 2.65
N SER A 797 29.43 -0.54 3.15
CA SER A 797 29.95 -1.90 3.29
C SER A 797 28.84 -2.92 3.12
N GLY A 798 29.19 -4.14 2.69
CA GLY A 798 28.21 -5.22 2.58
C GLY A 798 28.87 -6.60 2.57
N THR A 799 28.05 -7.64 2.66
CA THR A 799 28.49 -9.04 2.71
C THR A 799 28.21 -9.83 1.43
N THR A 800 27.39 -9.32 0.52
CA THR A 800 27.11 -9.97 -0.77
C THR A 800 26.98 -8.91 -1.87
N VAL A 801 27.70 -9.07 -2.99
CA VAL A 801 27.49 -8.23 -4.18
C VAL A 801 26.28 -8.77 -4.94
N GLY A 802 26.37 -9.99 -5.49
CA GLY A 802 25.30 -10.56 -6.30
C GLY A 802 25.26 -9.96 -7.71
N SER A 803 24.24 -10.28 -8.49
CA SER A 803 24.13 -9.85 -9.90
C SER A 803 24.00 -8.33 -10.06
N ASN A 804 23.49 -7.61 -9.04
CA ASN A 804 23.31 -6.17 -9.08
C ASN A 804 23.19 -5.58 -7.66
N ARG A 805 24.24 -4.91 -7.18
CA ARG A 805 24.28 -4.27 -5.86
C ARG A 805 24.38 -2.76 -5.97
N LEU A 806 23.40 -2.02 -5.43
CA LEU A 806 23.54 -0.58 -5.26
C LEU A 806 23.94 -0.21 -3.83
N ASN A 807 24.92 0.69 -3.71
CA ASN A 807 25.27 1.40 -2.49
C ASN A 807 24.98 2.89 -2.69
N SER A 808 24.17 3.49 -1.81
CA SER A 808 23.91 4.94 -1.78
C SER A 808 24.43 5.54 -0.49
N PHE A 809 24.95 6.76 -0.55
CA PHE A 809 25.59 7.45 0.59
C PHE A 809 25.46 8.98 0.43
N THR A 810 25.90 9.74 1.42
CA THR A 810 25.94 11.22 1.30
C THR A 810 26.89 11.61 0.18
N ALA A 811 26.51 12.59 -0.65
CA ALA A 811 27.34 13.03 -1.76
C ALA A 811 28.73 13.46 -1.30
N VAL A 812 29.75 12.88 -1.94
CA VAL A 812 31.15 13.22 -1.73
C VAL A 812 31.76 13.71 -3.02
N THR A 813 32.72 14.63 -2.90
CA THR A 813 33.52 15.08 -4.04
C THR A 813 34.92 14.54 -3.88
N ALA A 814 35.34 13.69 -4.81
CA ALA A 814 36.64 13.04 -4.77
C ALA A 814 37.17 12.74 -6.18
N ASN A 815 38.48 12.55 -6.29
CA ASN A 815 39.10 12.16 -7.55
C ASN A 815 39.09 10.64 -7.75
N LYS A 816 38.92 9.86 -6.67
CA LYS A 816 38.99 8.39 -6.71
C LYS A 816 37.93 7.76 -5.84
N VAL A 817 37.40 6.64 -6.33
CA VAL A 817 36.52 5.73 -5.60
C VAL A 817 36.98 4.30 -5.83
N ARG A 818 36.83 3.42 -4.84
CA ARG A 818 37.18 2.01 -4.98
C ARG A 818 36.18 1.09 -4.32
N PHE A 819 36.10 -0.11 -4.89
CA PHE A 819 35.55 -1.31 -4.29
C PHE A 819 36.68 -2.06 -3.57
N TYR A 820 36.54 -2.30 -2.27
CA TYR A 820 37.54 -2.98 -1.44
C TYR A 820 36.96 -4.28 -0.90
N VAL A 821 37.57 -5.41 -1.26
CA VAL A 821 37.14 -6.75 -0.83
C VAL A 821 37.68 -7.02 0.58
N THR A 822 36.80 -7.17 1.56
CA THR A 822 37.18 -7.57 2.92
C THR A 822 37.22 -9.09 3.06
N SER A 823 36.38 -9.82 2.34
CA SER A 823 36.37 -11.29 2.31
C SER A 823 35.67 -11.85 1.07
N ALA A 824 36.09 -13.05 0.65
CA ALA A 824 35.48 -13.78 -0.46
C ALA A 824 35.62 -15.30 -0.28
N ALA A 825 34.61 -16.06 -0.72
CA ALA A 825 34.62 -17.51 -0.75
C ALA A 825 35.60 -18.07 -1.79
N ASN A 826 35.88 -17.31 -2.84
CA ASN A 826 36.85 -17.64 -3.89
C ASN A 826 37.38 -16.34 -4.53
N VAL A 827 38.24 -16.44 -5.56
CA VAL A 827 38.91 -15.32 -6.23
C VAL A 827 37.91 -14.23 -6.63
N PRO A 828 38.00 -13.02 -6.01
CA PRO A 828 37.10 -11.91 -6.28
C PRO A 828 37.02 -11.55 -7.76
N THR A 829 35.81 -11.25 -8.21
CA THR A 829 35.52 -10.85 -9.58
C THR A 829 34.42 -9.81 -9.61
N ILE A 830 34.50 -8.85 -10.53
CA ILE A 830 33.51 -7.79 -10.71
C ILE A 830 33.28 -7.62 -12.20
N ASP A 831 32.06 -7.86 -12.65
CA ASP A 831 31.64 -7.66 -14.04
C ASP A 831 31.53 -6.17 -14.34
N GLU A 832 30.89 -5.38 -13.46
CA GLU A 832 30.79 -3.92 -13.62
C GLU A 832 30.80 -3.18 -12.27
N PHE A 833 31.43 -2.01 -12.26
CA PHE A 833 31.57 -1.07 -11.16
C PHE A 833 31.26 0.34 -11.65
N GLU A 834 30.04 0.78 -11.41
CA GLU A 834 29.45 1.98 -11.96
C GLU A 834 29.26 3.04 -10.86
N VAL A 835 29.38 4.31 -11.22
CA VAL A 835 29.31 5.44 -10.27
C VAL A 835 28.35 6.50 -10.79
N TYR A 836 27.47 7.00 -9.93
CA TYR A 836 26.45 7.99 -10.28
C TYR A 836 26.39 9.13 -9.27
N ASN A 837 25.93 10.28 -9.74
CA ASN A 837 25.61 11.45 -8.92
C ASN A 837 24.15 11.80 -9.10
N GLN A 838 23.45 12.04 -7.98
CA GLN A 838 22.05 12.45 -8.00
C GLN A 838 21.87 13.90 -8.44
#